data_AF-A0A8H4IV12-F1
#
_entry.id   AF-A0A8H4IV12-F1
#
_cell.length_a   1.000
_cell.length_b   1.000
_cell.length_c   1.000
_cell.angle_alpha   90.00
_cell.angle_beta   90.00
_cell.angle_gamma   90.00
#
_symmetry.space_group_name_H-M   'P 1'
#
loop_
_entity.id
_entity.type
_entity.pdbx_description
1 polymer ?
#
loop_
_entity_poly.entity_id
_entity_poly.type
_entity_poly.pdbx_seq_one_letter_code
_entity_poly.pdbx_strand_id
1 'polypeptide(L)'
;MVSPATNGSAEHTNGHTNGAAPPKKKMILNAFVEMCSGHQSPGLWRHPSDQSTNFNSIQHWTTLAQTLEAGGFHAMFIADVLGGYDVYKKSLDEAVRSGAQWPVNEPLQVVPAMAAATRSIGFGVTVSTTYEQPYHLARRLSTLDHLTGGRCGWNVVTGYLDSAARNLGRAAQPEHDERYAIAEEYMEVMYKLWQASWREDAVALDRARGIYTHPDRVRQINHEGKYFTVPGPHICQPSPQRVPVIMQAGTSKAGTAFSSKHAEAVFVSGHSPASCARGVASIREQAAKAGRDPKAIKVIAKVCIVLGRTLEEAEAKYADYAQYGDIGGALALFGGWTGYDMDEYGDDEELRLVQTNAIRSYMEGLGKHQPKVGKWTKRVLGEHLIVGGLGGTIVGTPEVVADELERWMREADVDGFNIAYAIMPQSFTDVIELLIPELRRRGTFWDGYEFPGATLRENLYGIKGQKLPPDNHPASRYLWKAPTKVEPTRLAFRSLGADGVNGTNGVNGVNGSSAYGPNEVNGTNGHAPPTSGYVPAWAKDVDDGFDPVAMQLGKPPPQPTSTMAGIASKIGTTGYKPHPSGATMKAAQWTGTRSITLNAVPRPAITAAAADAIVRITHCTICGSDLHMYAGMQHGDIMGHEATASSSCPSSRAATAHAQRLALAESFGMVPVDVNQHKDVAEYILSVQPGGLDRGIEASAFRSADSVQHKIMRATGLERDSGDTPTSVLRSVRKCGNVALIGDFFFETNQFPIGLLMEKTITLRGGQLMAQRYHPYLLDLVVSGKYDPSFMFTHEDKLENISECYAKFHEHKIPGGLKVLLTIEFGRSQGQ
;
A
#
# COMPACT_ATOMS: atom_id res chain seq x y z
N MET A 1 -3.57 -20.81 -69.87
CA MET A 1 -3.63 -22.02 -69.03
C MET A 1 -2.30 -22.17 -68.31
N VAL A 2 -2.21 -21.86 -67.02
CA VAL A 2 -1.18 -22.44 -66.14
C VAL A 2 -1.81 -22.52 -64.74
N SER A 3 -2.03 -23.74 -64.27
CA SER A 3 -2.54 -24.12 -62.95
C SER A 3 -2.06 -25.56 -62.69
N PRO A 4 -2.05 -26.06 -61.45
CA PRO A 4 -1.09 -25.80 -60.38
C PRO A 4 -0.25 -27.06 -60.06
N ALA A 5 0.95 -26.90 -59.49
CA ALA A 5 1.78 -28.03 -59.07
C ALA A 5 1.67 -28.28 -57.55
N THR A 6 1.51 -29.56 -57.24
CA THR A 6 1.25 -30.18 -55.93
C THR A 6 2.52 -30.49 -55.14
N ASN A 7 2.37 -30.40 -53.82
CA ASN A 7 3.08 -31.01 -52.69
C ASN A 7 4.29 -31.92 -52.95
N GLY A 8 5.42 -31.56 -52.34
CA GLY A 8 6.51 -32.45 -51.98
C GLY A 8 6.71 -32.44 -50.46
N SER A 9 6.54 -33.60 -49.84
CA SER A 9 6.71 -33.90 -48.41
C SER A 9 8.18 -33.96 -48.01
N ALA A 10 8.55 -33.27 -46.92
CA ALA A 10 9.76 -33.56 -46.15
C ALA A 10 9.35 -34.03 -44.75
N GLU A 11 9.78 -35.23 -44.40
CA GLU A 11 9.56 -35.87 -43.11
C GLU A 11 10.23 -35.06 -41.99
N HIS A 12 9.42 -34.54 -41.06
CA HIS A 12 9.91 -34.13 -39.75
C HIS A 12 9.77 -35.31 -38.78
N THR A 13 10.92 -35.82 -38.35
CA THR A 13 11.06 -36.85 -37.33
C THR A 13 10.34 -36.44 -36.04
N ASN A 14 9.34 -37.24 -35.63
CA ASN A 14 8.65 -37.12 -34.35
C ASN A 14 9.61 -37.46 -33.20
N GLY A 15 10.32 -36.45 -32.70
CA GLY A 15 10.84 -36.47 -31.33
C GLY A 15 9.68 -36.28 -30.38
N HIS A 16 9.27 -37.34 -29.68
CA HIS A 16 8.38 -37.24 -28.53
C HIS A 16 9.04 -36.39 -27.43
N THR A 17 8.84 -35.08 -27.49
CA THR A 17 8.95 -34.22 -26.33
C THR A 17 7.57 -34.20 -25.67
N ASN A 18 7.53 -34.43 -24.36
CA ASN A 18 6.36 -34.13 -23.53
C ASN A 18 6.07 -32.63 -23.62
N GLY A 19 5.36 -32.23 -24.67
CA GLY A 19 5.08 -30.83 -24.98
C GLY A 19 3.98 -30.31 -24.08
N ALA A 20 4.34 -29.86 -22.88
CA ALA A 20 3.50 -28.92 -22.15
C ALA A 20 3.14 -27.78 -23.12
N ALA A 21 1.84 -27.45 -23.22
CA ALA A 21 1.40 -26.33 -24.05
C ALA A 21 2.22 -25.07 -23.69
N PRO A 22 2.61 -24.24 -24.68
CA PRO A 22 3.37 -23.03 -24.39
C PRO A 22 2.63 -22.19 -23.35
N PRO A 23 3.34 -21.58 -22.39
CA PRO A 23 2.72 -20.81 -21.32
C PRO A 23 1.85 -19.69 -21.92
N LYS A 24 0.60 -19.60 -21.46
CA LYS A 24 -0.34 -18.56 -21.91
C LYS A 24 0.19 -17.18 -21.54
N LYS A 25 -0.04 -16.20 -22.42
CA LYS A 25 0.28 -14.79 -22.19
C LYS A 25 -0.54 -14.29 -20.98
N LYS A 26 0.13 -13.76 -19.95
CA LYS A 26 -0.54 -13.18 -18.79
C LYS A 26 -1.06 -11.78 -19.08
N MET A 27 -2.27 -11.47 -18.63
CA MET A 27 -2.95 -10.18 -18.80
C MET A 27 -2.40 -9.12 -17.84
N ILE A 28 -2.18 -7.92 -18.36
CA ILE A 28 -2.00 -6.71 -17.55
C ILE A 28 -3.38 -6.14 -17.24
N LEU A 29 -3.72 -5.92 -15.97
CA LEU A 29 -4.99 -5.28 -15.59
C LEU A 29 -4.71 -3.97 -14.87
N ASN A 30 -5.28 -2.88 -15.38
CA ASN A 30 -5.23 -1.57 -14.73
C ASN A 30 -6.64 -1.10 -14.39
N ALA A 31 -6.78 -0.38 -13.29
CA ALA A 31 -8.03 0.30 -12.95
C ALA A 31 -8.08 1.64 -13.69
N PHE A 32 -9.09 1.83 -14.54
CA PHE A 32 -9.25 3.06 -15.30
C PHE A 32 -10.18 4.03 -14.55
N VAL A 33 -9.57 5.03 -13.94
CA VAL A 33 -10.20 5.98 -13.03
C VAL A 33 -9.88 7.41 -13.46
N GLU A 34 -10.61 8.36 -12.92
CA GLU A 34 -10.37 9.80 -13.08
C GLU A 34 -10.76 10.48 -11.77
N MET A 35 -10.14 11.62 -11.44
CA MET A 35 -10.49 12.35 -10.21
C MET A 35 -11.79 13.14 -10.33
N CYS A 36 -12.86 12.44 -10.72
CA CYS A 36 -14.21 12.94 -10.87
C CYS A 36 -15.21 11.80 -10.59
N SER A 37 -16.50 12.13 -10.56
CA SER A 37 -17.56 11.13 -10.76
C SER A 37 -17.90 11.03 -12.26
N GLY A 38 -18.68 10.02 -12.65
CA GLY A 38 -19.20 9.88 -14.02
C GLY A 38 -18.15 9.84 -15.13
N HIS A 39 -16.98 9.21 -14.88
CA HIS A 39 -15.84 9.16 -15.81
C HIS A 39 -16.21 8.60 -17.21
N GLN A 40 -16.68 7.35 -17.25
CA GLN A 40 -17.09 6.66 -18.50
C GLN A 40 -18.57 6.25 -18.50
N SER A 41 -19.27 6.44 -17.39
CA SER A 41 -20.66 6.05 -17.20
C SER A 41 -21.41 7.20 -16.48
N PRO A 42 -21.86 8.22 -17.23
CA PRO A 42 -22.44 9.43 -16.65
C PRO A 42 -23.80 9.16 -16.01
N GLY A 43 -24.10 9.86 -14.91
CA GLY A 43 -25.35 9.71 -14.14
C GLY A 43 -25.37 8.57 -13.10
N LEU A 44 -24.47 7.58 -13.20
CA LEU A 44 -24.44 6.41 -12.30
C LEU A 44 -24.07 6.74 -10.85
N TRP A 45 -23.58 7.95 -10.57
CA TRP A 45 -23.37 8.45 -9.21
C TRP A 45 -24.65 8.46 -8.36
N ARG A 46 -25.83 8.41 -9.00
CA ARG A 46 -27.13 8.30 -8.35
C ARG A 46 -27.45 6.90 -7.84
N HIS A 47 -26.72 5.88 -8.31
CA HIS A 47 -26.92 4.51 -7.86
C HIS A 47 -26.55 4.40 -6.36
N PRO A 48 -27.39 3.80 -5.49
CA PRO A 48 -27.18 3.82 -4.03
C PRO A 48 -25.86 3.22 -3.53
N SER A 49 -25.28 2.30 -4.30
CA SER A 49 -23.98 1.67 -3.97
C SER A 49 -22.78 2.36 -4.62
N ASP A 50 -22.98 3.38 -5.46
CA ASP A 50 -21.87 4.14 -6.02
C ASP A 50 -21.29 5.09 -4.97
N GLN A 51 -19.97 5.14 -4.92
CA GLN A 51 -19.19 5.99 -4.02
C GLN A 51 -18.19 6.86 -4.79
N SER A 52 -18.33 6.96 -6.13
CA SER A 52 -17.41 7.76 -6.94
C SER A 52 -17.49 9.24 -6.59
N THR A 53 -18.59 9.72 -6.01
CA THR A 53 -18.76 11.08 -5.47
C THR A 53 -17.78 11.43 -4.34
N ASN A 54 -17.15 10.44 -3.71
CA ASN A 54 -16.14 10.62 -2.67
C ASN A 54 -14.75 10.98 -3.20
N PHE A 55 -14.58 11.25 -4.51
CA PHE A 55 -13.30 11.58 -5.16
C PHE A 55 -12.53 12.76 -4.54
N ASN A 56 -13.17 13.57 -3.69
CA ASN A 56 -12.53 14.66 -2.93
C ASN A 56 -11.84 14.19 -1.62
N SER A 57 -11.96 12.92 -1.25
CA SER A 57 -11.39 12.37 -0.02
C SER A 57 -10.11 11.57 -0.30
N ILE A 58 -9.05 11.80 0.48
CA ILE A 58 -7.84 10.96 0.43
C ILE A 58 -8.18 9.50 0.73
N GLN A 59 -9.04 9.25 1.72
CA GLN A 59 -9.43 7.91 2.16
C GLN A 59 -10.09 7.10 1.04
N HIS A 60 -10.88 7.74 0.18
CA HIS A 60 -11.47 7.10 -0.99
C HIS A 60 -10.39 6.51 -1.91
N TRP A 61 -9.38 7.31 -2.24
CA TRP A 61 -8.29 6.92 -3.12
C TRP A 61 -7.34 5.90 -2.49
N THR A 62 -6.97 6.07 -1.21
CA THR A 62 -6.09 5.11 -0.53
C THR A 62 -6.75 3.75 -0.35
N THR A 63 -8.04 3.72 -0.01
CA THR A 63 -8.81 2.47 0.12
C THR A 63 -8.94 1.76 -1.21
N LEU A 64 -9.21 2.51 -2.30
CA LEU A 64 -9.25 1.94 -3.64
C LEU A 64 -7.89 1.37 -4.06
N ALA A 65 -6.80 2.12 -3.85
CA ALA A 65 -5.45 1.67 -4.20
C ALA A 65 -5.06 0.38 -3.47
N GLN A 66 -5.38 0.27 -2.17
CA GLN A 66 -5.17 -0.94 -1.38
C GLN A 66 -6.00 -2.12 -1.87
N THR A 67 -7.27 -1.88 -2.20
CA THR A 67 -8.19 -2.90 -2.74
C THR A 67 -7.66 -3.45 -4.06
N LEU A 68 -7.28 -2.56 -4.98
CA LEU A 68 -6.71 -2.91 -6.28
C LEU A 68 -5.38 -3.65 -6.15
N GLU A 69 -4.51 -3.20 -5.23
CA GLU A 69 -3.23 -3.86 -4.96
C GLU A 69 -3.42 -5.29 -4.43
N ALA A 70 -4.33 -5.48 -3.48
CA ALA A 70 -4.68 -6.81 -2.96
C ALA A 70 -5.27 -7.72 -4.04
N GLY A 71 -6.00 -7.14 -5.01
CA GLY A 71 -6.51 -7.82 -6.19
C GLY A 71 -5.43 -8.21 -7.21
N GLY A 72 -4.23 -7.60 -7.16
CA GLY A 72 -3.16 -7.82 -8.13
C GLY A 72 -3.26 -6.96 -9.40
N PHE A 73 -4.00 -5.84 -9.36
CA PHE A 73 -3.97 -4.85 -10.44
C PHE A 73 -2.56 -4.28 -10.63
N HIS A 74 -2.10 -4.12 -11.86
CA HIS A 74 -0.74 -3.66 -12.16
C HIS A 74 -0.59 -2.16 -11.91
N ALA A 75 -1.63 -1.38 -12.25
CA ALA A 75 -1.64 0.05 -12.02
C ALA A 75 -3.05 0.62 -11.85
N MET A 76 -3.11 1.78 -11.19
CA MET A 76 -4.20 2.73 -11.38
C MET A 76 -3.82 3.63 -12.56
N PHE A 77 -4.64 3.61 -13.61
CA PHE A 77 -4.54 4.53 -14.74
C PHE A 77 -5.52 5.68 -14.50
N ILE A 78 -4.97 6.85 -14.14
CA ILE A 78 -5.71 8.04 -13.74
C ILE A 78 -5.78 8.98 -14.94
N ALA A 79 -6.94 9.02 -15.59
CA ALA A 79 -7.26 9.97 -16.65
C ALA A 79 -7.32 11.41 -16.11
N ASP A 80 -7.26 12.38 -17.02
CA ASP A 80 -7.43 13.79 -16.70
C ASP A 80 -7.84 14.58 -17.94
N VAL A 81 -8.59 15.65 -17.70
CA VAL A 81 -8.95 16.67 -18.68
C VAL A 81 -8.85 18.06 -18.05
N LEU A 82 -8.37 19.03 -18.83
CA LEU A 82 -8.23 20.43 -18.38
C LEU A 82 -9.40 21.33 -18.81
N GLY A 83 -10.43 20.75 -19.41
CA GLY A 83 -11.58 21.46 -19.94
C GLY A 83 -12.86 20.67 -19.71
N GLY A 84 -14.00 21.35 -19.66
CA GLY A 84 -15.31 20.71 -19.61
C GLY A 84 -15.81 20.30 -20.99
N TYR A 85 -16.78 19.39 -21.01
CA TYR A 85 -17.39 18.84 -22.22
C TYR A 85 -18.53 19.75 -22.70
N ASP A 86 -18.19 20.77 -23.49
CA ASP A 86 -19.11 21.83 -23.95
C ASP A 86 -19.46 21.77 -25.45
N VAL A 87 -19.15 20.66 -26.13
CA VAL A 87 -19.47 20.50 -27.55
C VAL A 87 -20.97 20.28 -27.76
N TYR A 88 -21.57 19.36 -27.00
CA TYR A 88 -22.99 19.02 -27.15
C TYR A 88 -23.87 20.19 -26.73
N LYS A 89 -24.79 20.63 -27.62
CA LYS A 89 -25.63 21.83 -27.41
C LYS A 89 -24.83 23.11 -27.18
N LYS A 90 -23.52 23.10 -27.46
CA LYS A 90 -22.61 24.22 -27.20
C LYS A 90 -22.68 24.72 -25.76
N SER A 91 -22.91 23.81 -24.81
CA SER A 91 -23.09 24.13 -23.38
C SER A 91 -22.47 23.07 -22.48
N LEU A 92 -22.00 23.48 -21.31
CA LEU A 92 -21.54 22.58 -20.24
C LEU A 92 -22.69 21.94 -19.47
N ASP A 93 -23.93 22.44 -19.59
CA ASP A 93 -25.03 22.11 -18.68
C ASP A 93 -25.29 20.60 -18.56
N GLU A 94 -25.19 19.88 -19.68
CA GLU A 94 -25.39 18.43 -19.73
C GLU A 94 -24.30 17.69 -18.96
N ALA A 95 -23.03 18.10 -19.11
CA ALA A 95 -21.91 17.53 -18.38
C ALA A 95 -21.99 17.86 -16.88
N VAL A 96 -22.28 19.12 -16.52
CA VAL A 96 -22.40 19.56 -15.12
C VAL A 96 -23.52 18.82 -14.41
N ARG A 97 -24.71 18.74 -15.02
CA ARG A 97 -25.89 18.14 -14.40
C ARG A 97 -25.74 16.64 -14.19
N SER A 98 -25.11 15.94 -15.13
CA SER A 98 -24.96 14.48 -15.10
C SER A 98 -23.73 14.01 -14.32
N GLY A 99 -22.81 14.92 -13.99
CA GLY A 99 -21.52 14.59 -13.40
C GLY A 99 -20.55 13.98 -14.41
N ALA A 100 -20.70 14.24 -15.72
CA ALA A 100 -19.86 13.65 -16.76
C ALA A 100 -18.48 14.34 -16.81
N GLN A 101 -17.51 13.74 -16.13
CA GLN A 101 -16.16 14.33 -15.93
C GLN A 101 -16.21 15.77 -15.39
N TRP A 102 -17.24 16.06 -14.58
CA TRP A 102 -17.42 17.36 -13.96
C TRP A 102 -18.04 17.24 -12.56
N PRO A 103 -17.47 17.91 -11.53
CA PRO A 103 -16.16 18.56 -11.54
C PRO A 103 -15.01 17.51 -11.62
N VAL A 104 -13.81 17.96 -11.97
CA VAL A 104 -12.60 17.12 -12.04
C VAL A 104 -11.45 17.78 -11.26
N ASN A 105 -10.72 16.98 -10.47
CA ASN A 105 -9.56 17.42 -9.69
C ASN A 105 -8.23 17.01 -10.34
N GLU A 106 -7.15 17.69 -9.96
CA GLU A 106 -5.82 17.44 -10.49
C GLU A 106 -5.24 16.09 -10.00
N PRO A 107 -4.77 15.20 -10.90
CA PRO A 107 -4.54 13.80 -10.58
C PRO A 107 -3.22 13.49 -9.86
N LEU A 108 -2.18 14.34 -9.95
CA LEU A 108 -0.87 14.03 -9.35
C LEU A 108 -0.89 14.16 -7.82
N GLN A 109 -1.71 15.06 -7.27
CA GLN A 109 -1.67 15.40 -5.85
C GLN A 109 -2.07 14.26 -4.91
N VAL A 110 -2.94 13.35 -5.35
CA VAL A 110 -3.41 12.24 -4.50
C VAL A 110 -2.46 11.03 -4.53
N VAL A 111 -1.58 10.94 -5.53
CA VAL A 111 -0.72 9.76 -5.71
C VAL A 111 0.24 9.53 -4.53
N PRO A 112 0.90 10.52 -3.91
CA PRO A 112 1.73 10.28 -2.73
C PRO A 112 0.99 9.60 -1.58
N ALA A 113 -0.29 9.93 -1.36
CA ALA A 113 -1.10 9.30 -0.33
C ALA A 113 -1.41 7.83 -0.67
N MET A 114 -1.83 7.55 -1.91
CA MET A 114 -2.04 6.18 -2.38
C MET A 114 -0.75 5.35 -2.35
N ALA A 115 0.38 5.96 -2.69
CA ALA A 115 1.68 5.31 -2.69
C ALA A 115 2.15 4.94 -1.28
N ALA A 116 1.91 5.79 -0.28
CA ALA A 116 2.20 5.49 1.12
C ALA A 116 1.38 4.30 1.64
N ALA A 117 0.13 4.17 1.18
CA ALA A 117 -0.80 3.11 1.55
C ALA A 117 -0.55 1.76 0.84
N THR A 118 0.35 1.72 -0.16
CA THR A 118 0.59 0.55 -1.04
C THR A 118 2.08 0.22 -1.19
N ARG A 119 2.43 -0.86 -1.90
CA ARG A 119 3.83 -1.31 -2.04
C ARG A 119 4.29 -1.59 -3.47
N SER A 120 3.41 -2.05 -4.35
CA SER A 120 3.72 -2.60 -5.67
C SER A 120 2.87 -2.01 -6.80
N ILE A 121 1.61 -1.63 -6.55
CA ILE A 121 0.75 -1.08 -7.60
C ILE A 121 1.34 0.20 -8.23
N GLY A 122 1.27 0.30 -9.55
CA GLY A 122 1.70 1.48 -10.31
C GLY A 122 0.66 2.60 -10.35
N PHE A 123 1.12 3.81 -10.67
CA PHE A 123 0.25 4.98 -10.86
C PHE A 123 0.55 5.64 -12.20
N GLY A 124 -0.25 5.33 -13.22
CA GLY A 124 -0.18 5.96 -14.54
C GLY A 124 -1.02 7.23 -14.56
N VAL A 125 -0.38 8.39 -14.48
CA VAL A 125 -1.08 9.68 -14.34
C VAL A 125 -1.07 10.44 -15.66
N THR A 126 -2.24 10.97 -16.05
CA THR A 126 -2.39 11.78 -17.26
C THR A 126 -1.94 13.21 -17.01
N VAL A 127 -1.05 13.71 -17.86
CA VAL A 127 -0.66 15.13 -17.87
C VAL A 127 -0.42 15.57 -19.31
N SER A 128 -1.00 16.71 -19.69
CA SER A 128 -0.92 17.25 -21.05
C SER A 128 0.39 18.01 -21.32
N THR A 129 0.96 17.82 -22.52
CA THR A 129 2.16 18.55 -22.98
C THR A 129 1.86 19.93 -23.55
N THR A 130 0.59 20.31 -23.69
CA THR A 130 0.18 21.51 -24.47
C THR A 130 0.23 22.80 -23.67
N TYR A 131 0.06 22.73 -22.34
CA TYR A 131 -0.23 23.91 -21.52
C TYR A 131 0.76 24.15 -20.36
N GLU A 132 1.41 23.11 -19.81
CA GLU A 132 2.40 23.25 -18.73
C GLU A 132 3.82 23.14 -19.28
N GLN A 133 4.75 23.98 -18.81
CA GLN A 133 6.15 23.96 -19.26
C GLN A 133 6.90 22.66 -18.84
N PRO A 134 7.76 22.09 -19.70
CA PRO A 134 8.42 20.80 -19.45
C PRO A 134 9.31 20.80 -18.21
N TYR A 135 10.00 21.91 -17.92
CA TYR A 135 10.89 21.97 -16.75
C TYR A 135 10.13 21.81 -15.42
N HIS A 136 8.92 22.37 -15.32
CA HIS A 136 8.10 22.25 -14.11
C HIS A 136 7.54 20.84 -13.96
N LEU A 137 7.00 20.26 -15.04
CA LEU A 137 6.48 18.90 -15.02
C LEU A 137 7.58 17.86 -14.75
N ALA A 138 8.78 18.04 -15.32
CA ALA A 138 9.93 17.16 -15.07
C ALA A 138 10.25 17.05 -13.58
N ARG A 139 10.16 18.18 -12.85
CA ARG A 139 10.33 18.22 -11.39
C ARG A 139 9.21 17.44 -10.68
N ARG A 140 7.95 17.71 -11.00
CA ARG A 140 6.78 17.03 -10.37
C ARG A 140 6.84 15.52 -10.54
N LEU A 141 7.11 15.04 -11.76
CA LEU A 141 7.21 13.62 -12.05
C LEU A 141 8.44 12.95 -11.43
N SER A 142 9.59 13.64 -11.35
CA SER A 142 10.78 13.11 -10.65
C SER A 142 10.53 12.95 -9.16
N THR A 143 9.89 13.96 -8.54
CA THR A 143 9.47 13.90 -7.14
C THR A 143 8.53 12.74 -6.92
N LEU A 144 7.52 12.56 -7.78
CA LEU A 144 6.59 11.47 -7.66
C LEU A 144 7.28 10.11 -7.83
N ASP A 145 8.20 9.97 -8.77
CA ASP A 145 8.97 8.74 -8.96
C ASP A 145 9.82 8.39 -7.73
N HIS A 146 10.42 9.38 -7.06
CA HIS A 146 11.08 9.18 -5.76
C HIS A 146 10.11 8.73 -4.66
N LEU A 147 9.01 9.48 -4.46
CA LEU A 147 8.06 9.22 -3.36
C LEU A 147 7.33 7.87 -3.51
N THR A 148 7.08 7.46 -4.76
CA THR A 148 6.42 6.18 -5.04
C THR A 148 7.38 4.98 -5.01
N GLY A 149 8.69 5.21 -4.90
CA GLY A 149 9.70 4.14 -5.01
C GLY A 149 9.87 3.63 -6.45
N GLY A 150 9.61 4.47 -7.45
CA GLY A 150 9.67 4.10 -8.86
C GLY A 150 8.39 3.47 -9.40
N ARG A 151 7.22 3.80 -8.84
CA ARG A 151 5.92 3.27 -9.31
C ARG A 151 5.13 4.30 -10.14
N CYS A 152 5.80 5.37 -10.57
CA CYS A 152 5.23 6.43 -11.39
C CYS A 152 5.18 6.03 -12.88
N GLY A 153 4.03 6.25 -13.51
CA GLY A 153 3.84 6.25 -14.95
C GLY A 153 3.24 7.59 -15.40
N TRP A 154 3.55 8.00 -16.62
CA TRP A 154 3.01 9.22 -17.21
C TRP A 154 2.28 8.87 -18.50
N ASN A 155 0.96 9.09 -18.51
CA ASN A 155 0.17 9.09 -19.74
C ASN A 155 0.31 10.45 -20.45
N VAL A 156 1.09 10.46 -21.52
CA VAL A 156 1.37 11.63 -22.34
C VAL A 156 0.18 11.91 -23.26
N VAL A 157 -0.43 13.09 -23.10
CA VAL A 157 -1.55 13.52 -23.93
C VAL A 157 -1.32 14.93 -24.49
N THR A 158 -1.94 15.23 -25.62
CA THR A 158 -1.92 16.57 -26.23
C THR A 158 -3.14 17.42 -25.88
N GLY A 159 -4.14 16.83 -25.22
CA GLY A 159 -5.47 17.44 -25.06
C GLY A 159 -6.31 17.40 -26.35
N TYR A 160 -7.61 17.67 -26.22
CA TYR A 160 -8.58 17.73 -27.33
C TYR A 160 -9.78 18.66 -27.09
N LEU A 161 -10.06 19.04 -25.83
CA LEU A 161 -11.15 19.97 -25.49
C LEU A 161 -10.73 21.44 -25.67
N ASP A 162 -11.41 22.15 -26.57
CA ASP A 162 -11.11 23.57 -26.86
C ASP A 162 -11.28 24.47 -25.61
N SER A 163 -12.22 24.12 -24.73
CA SER A 163 -12.44 24.81 -23.45
C SER A 163 -11.17 24.92 -22.58
N ALA A 164 -10.27 23.93 -22.64
CA ALA A 164 -8.98 23.99 -21.95
C ALA A 164 -8.07 25.11 -22.53
N ALA A 165 -8.05 25.28 -23.85
CA ALA A 165 -7.23 26.32 -24.49
C ALA A 165 -7.69 27.73 -24.09
N ARG A 166 -9.01 27.97 -24.14
CA ARG A 166 -9.61 29.25 -23.75
C ARG A 166 -9.30 29.62 -22.30
N ASN A 167 -9.35 28.66 -21.39
CA ASN A 167 -9.07 28.89 -19.96
C ASN A 167 -7.57 29.00 -19.64
N LEU A 168 -6.69 28.41 -20.46
CA LEU A 168 -5.23 28.42 -20.27
C LEU A 168 -4.52 29.46 -21.15
N GLY A 169 -5.24 30.53 -21.51
CA GLY A 169 -4.67 31.73 -22.12
C GLY A 169 -4.39 31.63 -23.63
N ARG A 170 -4.99 30.68 -24.33
CA ARG A 170 -4.95 30.57 -25.80
C ARG A 170 -6.33 30.88 -26.40
N ALA A 171 -6.35 31.44 -27.60
CA ALA A 171 -7.62 31.73 -28.29
C ALA A 171 -8.35 30.45 -28.74
N ALA A 172 -7.59 29.45 -29.18
CA ALA A 172 -8.07 28.13 -29.60
C ALA A 172 -6.97 27.09 -29.35
N GLN A 173 -7.32 25.82 -29.45
CA GLN A 173 -6.31 24.76 -29.45
C GLN A 173 -5.36 24.87 -30.66
N PRO A 174 -4.06 24.55 -30.48
CA PRO A 174 -3.18 24.35 -31.63
C PRO A 174 -3.69 23.21 -32.50
N GLU A 175 -3.41 23.29 -33.80
CA GLU A 175 -3.79 22.27 -34.77
C GLU A 175 -3.29 20.89 -34.37
N HIS A 176 -4.07 19.85 -34.70
CA HIS A 176 -3.83 18.48 -34.22
C HIS A 176 -2.37 18.01 -34.40
N ASP A 177 -1.81 18.17 -35.60
CA ASP A 177 -0.44 17.73 -35.91
C ASP A 177 0.62 18.63 -35.25
N GLU A 178 0.34 19.93 -35.09
CA GLU A 178 1.22 20.83 -34.37
C GLU A 178 1.31 20.48 -32.89
N ARG A 179 0.21 20.05 -32.26
CA ARG A 179 0.27 19.57 -30.86
C ARG A 179 1.21 18.38 -30.71
N TYR A 180 1.27 17.48 -31.68
CA TYR A 180 2.22 16.36 -31.66
C TYR A 180 3.66 16.82 -31.95
N ALA A 181 3.87 17.82 -32.81
CA ALA A 181 5.18 18.42 -32.99
C ALA A 181 5.71 19.10 -31.71
N ILE A 182 4.82 19.79 -30.98
CA ILE A 182 5.13 20.34 -29.65
C ILE A 182 5.46 19.20 -28.67
N ALA A 183 4.64 18.15 -28.63
CA ALA A 183 4.85 16.99 -27.76
C ALA A 183 6.19 16.28 -28.04
N GLU A 184 6.60 16.16 -29.30
CA GLU A 184 7.90 15.58 -29.68
C GLU A 184 9.08 16.35 -29.07
N GLU A 185 9.09 17.67 -29.21
CA GLU A 185 10.13 18.51 -28.60
C GLU A 185 10.03 18.51 -27.06
N TYR A 186 8.81 18.46 -26.52
CA TYR A 186 8.56 18.31 -25.10
C TYR A 186 9.24 17.07 -24.54
N MET A 187 9.02 15.89 -25.16
CA MET A 187 9.64 14.64 -24.74
C MET A 187 11.17 14.72 -24.80
N GLU A 188 11.72 15.39 -25.81
CA GLU A 188 13.16 15.60 -25.91
C GLU A 188 13.72 16.40 -24.72
N VAL A 189 13.07 17.51 -24.34
CA VAL A 189 13.44 18.29 -23.14
C VAL A 189 13.37 17.41 -21.89
N MET A 190 12.26 16.67 -21.72
CA MET A 190 12.05 15.80 -20.56
C MET A 190 13.14 14.73 -20.44
N TYR A 191 13.46 14.04 -21.55
CA TYR A 191 14.52 13.03 -21.55
C TYR A 191 15.90 13.63 -21.28
N LYS A 192 16.22 14.80 -21.85
CA LYS A 192 17.47 15.50 -21.54
C LYS A 192 17.57 15.84 -20.05
N LEU A 193 16.50 16.35 -19.44
CA LEU A 193 16.47 16.67 -17.99
C LEU A 193 16.69 15.41 -17.13
N TRP A 194 15.96 14.33 -17.38
CA TRP A 194 16.03 13.11 -16.57
C TRP A 194 17.29 12.27 -16.79
N GLN A 195 17.85 12.26 -18.00
CA GLN A 195 18.91 11.33 -18.38
C GLN A 195 20.28 12.00 -18.57
N ALA A 196 20.31 13.21 -19.16
CA ALA A 196 21.58 13.86 -19.55
C ALA A 196 22.10 14.86 -18.53
N SER A 197 21.22 15.42 -17.68
CA SER A 197 21.61 16.48 -16.75
C SER A 197 22.43 15.97 -15.55
N TRP A 198 22.21 14.73 -15.10
CA TRP A 198 22.90 14.11 -13.98
C TRP A 198 23.49 12.75 -14.37
N ARG A 199 24.79 12.55 -14.10
CA ARG A 199 25.45 11.24 -14.25
C ARG A 199 24.93 10.24 -13.22
N GLU A 200 25.02 8.94 -13.49
CA GLU A 200 24.57 7.87 -12.58
C GLU A 200 25.17 7.91 -11.17
N ASP A 201 26.42 8.36 -11.07
CA ASP A 201 27.21 8.47 -9.85
C ASP A 201 27.34 9.93 -9.36
N ALA A 202 26.40 10.81 -9.73
CA ALA A 202 26.46 12.23 -9.36
C ALA A 202 26.24 12.45 -7.86
N VAL A 203 25.30 11.75 -7.24
CA VAL A 203 25.02 11.83 -5.80
C VAL A 203 26.00 10.95 -5.05
N ALA A 204 26.86 11.55 -4.23
CA ALA A 204 27.98 10.89 -3.56
C ALA A 204 27.71 10.58 -2.08
N LEU A 205 27.01 11.48 -1.39
CA LEU A 205 26.79 11.43 0.07
C LEU A 205 28.09 11.19 0.87
N ASP A 206 29.22 11.72 0.40
CA ASP A 206 30.54 11.59 1.03
C ASP A 206 30.65 12.56 2.22
N ARG A 207 30.25 12.07 3.39
CA ARG A 207 30.29 12.82 4.66
C ARG A 207 31.70 13.22 5.07
N ALA A 208 32.70 12.40 4.74
CA ALA A 208 34.09 12.65 5.13
C ALA A 208 34.67 13.84 4.37
N ARG A 209 34.35 13.96 3.08
CA ARG A 209 34.79 15.08 2.23
C ARG A 209 33.81 16.26 2.20
N GLY A 210 32.62 16.12 2.81
CA GLY A 210 31.57 17.14 2.75
C GLY A 210 30.92 17.28 1.37
N ILE A 211 30.90 16.22 0.56
CA ILE A 211 30.36 16.24 -0.80
C ILE A 211 29.02 15.50 -0.84
N TYR A 212 27.92 16.24 -1.00
CA TYR A 212 26.61 15.64 -1.25
C TYR A 212 26.51 15.14 -2.70
N THR A 213 26.84 16.01 -3.66
CA THR A 213 26.82 15.76 -5.11
C THR A 213 28.13 16.22 -5.72
N HIS A 214 28.68 15.45 -6.66
CA HIS A 214 29.83 15.83 -7.46
C HIS A 214 29.44 16.87 -8.52
N PRO A 215 29.95 18.12 -8.46
CA PRO A 215 29.53 19.19 -9.35
C PRO A 215 29.94 18.95 -10.81
N ASP A 216 31.03 18.20 -11.06
CA ASP A 216 31.50 17.78 -12.39
C ASP A 216 30.61 16.70 -13.03
N ARG A 217 29.59 16.21 -12.31
CA ARG A 217 28.65 15.16 -12.73
C ARG A 217 27.22 15.66 -12.88
N VAL A 218 27.04 16.99 -12.80
CA VAL A 218 25.79 17.70 -13.08
C VAL A 218 26.06 18.73 -14.16
N ARG A 219 25.18 18.81 -15.16
CA ARG A 219 25.32 19.74 -16.28
C ARG A 219 23.98 20.26 -16.78
N GLN A 220 24.06 21.45 -17.36
CA GLN A 220 23.00 22.01 -18.18
C GLN A 220 22.71 21.10 -19.37
N ILE A 221 21.46 21.10 -19.81
CA ILE A 221 21.02 20.37 -21.00
C ILE A 221 21.09 21.23 -22.27
N ASN A 222 21.16 22.56 -22.11
CA ASN A 222 21.30 23.55 -23.19
C ASN A 222 20.38 23.26 -24.37
N HIS A 223 19.10 22.99 -24.09
CA HIS A 223 18.13 22.73 -25.14
C HIS A 223 17.65 24.05 -25.74
N GLU A 224 17.81 24.20 -27.04
CA GLU A 224 17.26 25.28 -27.85
C GLU A 224 16.54 24.65 -29.04
N GLY A 225 15.21 24.62 -28.97
CA GLY A 225 14.34 24.06 -30.01
C GLY A 225 13.39 25.11 -30.58
N LYS A 226 12.41 24.66 -31.37
CA LYS A 226 11.40 25.55 -31.98
C LYS A 226 10.40 26.04 -30.93
N TYR A 227 10.04 25.18 -29.99
CA TYR A 227 8.97 25.41 -29.01
C TYR A 227 9.49 25.75 -27.62
N PHE A 228 10.69 25.27 -27.25
CA PHE A 228 11.25 25.40 -25.91
C PHE A 228 12.72 25.81 -25.93
N THR A 229 13.08 26.69 -24.98
CA THR A 229 14.47 27.01 -24.62
C THR A 229 14.64 26.68 -23.14
N VAL A 230 15.44 25.66 -22.82
CA VAL A 230 15.65 25.17 -21.46
C VAL A 230 17.13 24.93 -21.21
N PRO A 231 17.82 25.84 -20.50
CA PRO A 231 19.23 25.64 -20.15
C PRO A 231 19.44 24.45 -19.21
N GLY A 232 18.57 24.25 -18.22
CA GLY A 232 18.81 23.32 -17.10
C GLY A 232 19.82 23.90 -16.08
N PRO A 233 20.47 23.06 -15.24
CA PRO A 233 20.31 21.61 -15.13
C PRO A 233 18.93 21.21 -14.60
N HIS A 234 18.59 19.93 -14.62
CA HIS A 234 17.45 19.41 -13.87
C HIS A 234 17.69 19.62 -12.37
N ILE A 235 16.66 20.03 -11.64
CA ILE A 235 16.78 20.36 -10.21
C ILE A 235 16.62 19.15 -9.29
N CYS A 236 16.13 18.02 -9.81
CA CYS A 236 16.02 16.77 -9.05
C CYS A 236 17.18 15.83 -9.36
N GLN A 237 17.71 15.17 -8.33
CA GLN A 237 18.63 14.05 -8.51
C GLN A 237 17.93 12.86 -9.20
N PRO A 238 18.68 11.94 -9.84
CA PRO A 238 18.13 10.75 -10.49
C PRO A 238 17.17 9.97 -9.58
N SER A 239 15.94 9.77 -10.05
CA SER A 239 14.92 8.95 -9.39
C SER A 239 15.07 7.46 -9.74
N PRO A 240 14.39 6.53 -9.03
CA PRO A 240 14.55 5.09 -9.25
C PRO A 240 14.38 4.64 -10.70
N GLN A 241 13.45 5.23 -11.44
CA GLN A 241 13.24 4.94 -12.86
C GLN A 241 13.89 5.97 -13.80
N ARG A 242 14.29 7.14 -13.28
CA ARG A 242 14.65 8.40 -13.99
C ARG A 242 13.53 8.93 -14.89
N VAL A 243 13.14 8.13 -15.88
CA VAL A 243 12.02 8.35 -16.77
C VAL A 243 10.86 7.51 -16.24
N PRO A 244 9.73 8.10 -15.83
CA PRO A 244 8.52 7.34 -15.50
C PRO A 244 8.12 6.40 -16.64
N VAL A 245 7.33 5.36 -16.37
CA VAL A 245 6.81 4.52 -17.46
C VAL A 245 5.99 5.38 -18.42
N ILE A 246 6.38 5.43 -19.68
CA ILE A 246 5.70 6.28 -20.67
C ILE A 246 4.47 5.56 -21.21
N MET A 247 3.31 6.12 -20.95
CA MET A 247 2.01 5.67 -21.46
C MET A 247 1.47 6.67 -22.47
N GLN A 248 0.64 6.22 -23.42
CA GLN A 248 0.08 7.10 -24.44
C GLN A 248 -1.24 6.54 -24.99
N ALA A 249 -2.17 7.40 -25.44
CA ALA A 249 -3.52 6.98 -25.89
C ALA A 249 -3.94 7.45 -27.30
N GLY A 250 -3.04 8.07 -28.06
CA GLY A 250 -3.33 8.64 -29.37
C GLY A 250 -3.28 7.59 -30.49
N THR A 251 -4.43 7.39 -31.14
CA THR A 251 -4.63 6.41 -32.22
C THR A 251 -4.73 7.04 -33.61
N SER A 252 -4.63 8.37 -33.73
CA SER A 252 -4.51 9.08 -35.01
C SER A 252 -3.20 8.73 -35.72
N LYS A 253 -3.00 9.17 -36.97
CA LYS A 253 -1.74 8.93 -37.70
C LYS A 253 -0.53 9.52 -36.95
N ALA A 254 -0.61 10.78 -36.54
CA ALA A 254 0.43 11.43 -35.73
C ALA A 254 0.54 10.79 -34.33
N GLY A 255 -0.61 10.46 -33.72
CA GLY A 255 -0.66 9.76 -32.43
C GLY A 255 0.07 8.43 -32.45
N THR A 256 -0.21 7.59 -33.44
CA THR A 256 0.40 6.27 -33.62
C THR A 256 1.91 6.38 -33.85
N ALA A 257 2.35 7.34 -34.66
CA ALA A 257 3.78 7.58 -34.86
C ALA A 257 4.47 7.97 -33.55
N PHE A 258 3.84 8.86 -32.77
CA PHE A 258 4.33 9.30 -31.46
C PHE A 258 4.37 8.15 -30.44
N SER A 259 3.29 7.37 -30.28
CA SER A 259 3.26 6.23 -29.35
C SER A 259 4.27 5.15 -29.74
N SER A 260 4.36 4.82 -31.03
CA SER A 260 5.32 3.81 -31.51
C SER A 260 6.76 4.19 -31.17
N LYS A 261 7.06 5.50 -31.15
CA LYS A 261 8.38 6.03 -30.80
C LYS A 261 8.64 6.07 -29.29
N HIS A 262 7.70 6.58 -28.49
CA HIS A 262 7.94 6.92 -27.07
C HIS A 262 7.25 6.01 -26.06
N ALA A 263 6.16 5.35 -26.40
CA ALA A 263 5.35 4.65 -25.41
C ALA A 263 5.96 3.29 -25.03
N GLU A 264 5.90 2.97 -23.75
CA GLU A 264 6.13 1.62 -23.20
C GLU A 264 4.78 0.90 -23.00
N ALA A 265 3.70 1.66 -22.76
CA ALA A 265 2.34 1.17 -22.86
C ALA A 265 1.45 2.07 -23.71
N VAL A 266 0.63 1.49 -24.60
CA VAL A 266 -0.31 2.23 -25.45
C VAL A 266 -1.73 1.82 -25.10
N PHE A 267 -2.53 2.81 -24.74
CA PHE A 267 -3.95 2.66 -24.46
C PHE A 267 -4.74 2.75 -25.77
N VAL A 268 -5.60 1.76 -26.01
CA VAL A 268 -6.50 1.72 -27.16
C VAL A 268 -7.95 1.58 -26.71
N SER A 269 -8.86 2.27 -27.40
CA SER A 269 -10.30 2.14 -27.19
C SER A 269 -10.97 1.72 -28.49
N GLY A 270 -11.96 0.86 -28.38
CA GLY A 270 -12.78 0.38 -29.48
C GLY A 270 -13.95 -0.44 -28.95
N HIS A 271 -14.97 -0.63 -29.77
CA HIS A 271 -16.18 -1.38 -29.41
C HIS A 271 -16.03 -2.89 -29.61
N SER A 272 -14.94 -3.35 -30.23
CA SER A 272 -14.67 -4.77 -30.47
C SER A 272 -13.18 -5.05 -30.73
N PRO A 273 -12.70 -6.31 -30.61
CA PRO A 273 -11.32 -6.66 -30.94
C PRO A 273 -10.95 -6.26 -32.38
N ALA A 274 -11.86 -6.54 -33.33
CA ALA A 274 -11.66 -6.23 -34.74
C ALA A 274 -11.48 -4.72 -35.01
N SER A 275 -12.14 -3.87 -34.20
CA SER A 275 -12.00 -2.41 -34.31
C SER A 275 -10.60 -1.92 -33.92
N CYS A 276 -9.92 -2.61 -33.00
CA CYS A 276 -8.58 -2.24 -32.53
C CYS A 276 -7.45 -2.93 -33.31
N ALA A 277 -7.66 -4.14 -33.83
CA ALA A 277 -6.60 -5.00 -34.39
C ALA A 277 -5.69 -4.30 -35.41
N ARG A 278 -6.26 -3.54 -36.37
CA ARG A 278 -5.46 -2.80 -37.36
C ARG A 278 -4.60 -1.71 -36.73
N GLY A 279 -5.14 -1.00 -35.73
CA GLY A 279 -4.40 0.03 -35.01
C GLY A 279 -3.23 -0.57 -34.22
N VAL A 280 -3.47 -1.68 -33.53
CA VAL A 280 -2.43 -2.43 -32.79
C VAL A 280 -1.31 -2.90 -33.72
N ALA A 281 -1.68 -3.52 -34.86
CA ALA A 281 -0.71 -3.94 -35.86
C ALA A 281 0.14 -2.78 -36.38
N SER A 282 -0.49 -1.62 -36.64
CA SER A 282 0.20 -0.41 -37.08
C SER A 282 1.19 0.13 -36.04
N ILE A 283 0.82 0.14 -34.74
CA ILE A 283 1.73 0.53 -33.65
C ILE A 283 2.96 -0.38 -33.65
N ARG A 284 2.74 -1.70 -33.68
CA ARG A 284 3.83 -2.68 -33.66
C ARG A 284 4.73 -2.57 -34.89
N GLU A 285 4.16 -2.38 -36.08
CA GLU A 285 4.92 -2.19 -37.33
C GLU A 285 5.77 -0.90 -37.29
N GLN A 286 5.20 0.21 -36.82
CA GLN A 286 5.92 1.48 -36.72
C GLN A 286 7.01 1.44 -35.66
N ALA A 287 6.79 0.73 -34.54
CA ALA A 287 7.82 0.50 -33.53
C ALA A 287 9.01 -0.27 -34.11
N ALA A 288 8.75 -1.34 -34.89
CA ALA A 288 9.81 -2.08 -35.58
C ALA A 288 10.59 -1.19 -36.55
N LYS A 289 9.90 -0.38 -37.36
CA LYS A 289 10.52 0.59 -38.28
C LYS A 289 11.37 1.64 -37.56
N ALA A 290 11.00 2.00 -36.33
CA ALA A 290 11.75 2.91 -35.47
C ALA A 290 12.91 2.22 -34.71
N GLY A 291 13.18 0.93 -34.98
CA GLY A 291 14.25 0.17 -34.32
C GLY A 291 13.92 -0.29 -32.89
N ARG A 292 12.65 -0.20 -32.49
CA ARG A 292 12.17 -0.69 -31.19
C ARG A 292 11.63 -2.10 -31.32
N ASP A 293 11.73 -2.87 -30.24
CA ASP A 293 11.05 -4.16 -30.14
C ASP A 293 9.53 -3.92 -30.06
N PRO A 294 8.73 -4.41 -31.04
CA PRO A 294 7.29 -4.25 -31.01
C PRO A 294 6.61 -4.85 -29.77
N LYS A 295 7.22 -5.85 -29.13
CA LYS A 295 6.69 -6.51 -27.92
C LYS A 295 7.07 -5.79 -26.62
N ALA A 296 8.02 -4.85 -26.69
CA ALA A 296 8.31 -3.95 -25.58
C ALA A 296 7.19 -2.92 -25.39
N ILE A 297 6.36 -2.67 -26.41
CA ILE A 297 5.17 -1.84 -26.27
C ILE A 297 3.99 -2.70 -25.81
N LYS A 298 3.50 -2.46 -24.60
CA LYS A 298 2.33 -3.13 -24.03
C LYS A 298 1.06 -2.41 -24.48
N VAL A 299 0.22 -3.08 -25.26
CA VAL A 299 -1.02 -2.50 -25.78
C VAL A 299 -2.17 -2.87 -24.86
N ILE A 300 -2.82 -1.88 -24.25
CA ILE A 300 -3.83 -2.06 -23.21
C ILE A 300 -5.18 -1.57 -23.75
N ALA A 301 -6.19 -2.44 -23.81
CA ALA A 301 -7.52 -2.09 -24.32
C ALA A 301 -8.46 -1.57 -23.22
N LYS A 302 -9.35 -0.64 -23.56
CA LYS A 302 -10.45 -0.23 -22.66
C LYS A 302 -11.57 -1.26 -22.68
N VAL A 303 -12.04 -1.70 -21.51
CA VAL A 303 -13.31 -2.43 -21.37
C VAL A 303 -14.06 -1.97 -20.13
N CYS A 304 -15.40 -2.00 -20.17
CA CYS A 304 -16.26 -1.96 -19.00
C CYS A 304 -16.82 -3.36 -18.75
N ILE A 305 -16.84 -3.80 -17.50
CA ILE A 305 -17.24 -5.16 -17.13
C ILE A 305 -18.36 -5.09 -16.10
N VAL A 306 -19.44 -5.84 -16.33
CA VAL A 306 -20.51 -6.08 -15.35
C VAL A 306 -20.61 -7.58 -15.10
N LEU A 307 -20.25 -8.00 -13.90
CA LEU A 307 -20.16 -9.42 -13.51
C LEU A 307 -21.34 -9.83 -12.63
N GLY A 308 -21.82 -11.05 -12.84
CA GLY A 308 -22.74 -11.78 -11.95
C GLY A 308 -22.24 -13.21 -11.74
N ARG A 309 -22.72 -13.90 -10.70
CA ARG A 309 -22.42 -15.33 -10.52
C ARG A 309 -23.16 -16.19 -11.53
N THR A 310 -24.30 -15.69 -12.01
CA THR A 310 -25.03 -16.22 -13.16
C THR A 310 -25.17 -15.14 -14.24
N LEU A 311 -25.56 -15.55 -15.45
CA LEU A 311 -25.80 -14.61 -16.54
C LEU A 311 -26.98 -13.68 -16.19
N GLU A 312 -28.03 -14.22 -15.58
CA GLU A 312 -29.21 -13.48 -15.16
C GLU A 312 -28.87 -12.41 -14.12
N GLU A 313 -27.98 -12.72 -13.16
CA GLU A 313 -27.49 -11.72 -12.20
C GLU A 313 -26.70 -10.60 -12.89
N ALA A 314 -25.85 -10.94 -13.86
CA ALA A 314 -25.04 -9.96 -14.59
C ALA A 314 -25.94 -9.03 -15.44
N GLU A 315 -26.91 -9.60 -16.14
CA GLU A 315 -27.89 -8.87 -16.95
C GLU A 315 -28.80 -7.99 -16.09
N ALA A 316 -29.29 -8.51 -14.96
CA ALA A 316 -30.08 -7.74 -14.00
C ALA A 316 -29.28 -6.57 -13.43
N LYS A 317 -28.01 -6.80 -13.06
CA LYS A 317 -27.10 -5.75 -12.59
C LYS A 317 -26.84 -4.69 -13.66
N TYR A 318 -26.64 -5.10 -14.92
CA TYR A 318 -26.49 -4.15 -16.03
C TYR A 318 -27.76 -3.31 -16.24
N ALA A 319 -28.93 -3.94 -16.24
CA ALA A 319 -30.21 -3.25 -16.39
C ALA A 319 -30.44 -2.26 -15.24
N ASP A 320 -30.07 -2.65 -14.01
CA ASP A 320 -30.10 -1.79 -12.84
C ASP A 320 -29.17 -0.58 -12.99
N TYR A 321 -27.94 -0.75 -13.49
CA TYR A 321 -27.03 0.37 -13.75
C TYR A 321 -27.55 1.30 -14.86
N ALA A 322 -28.06 0.73 -15.94
CA ALA A 322 -28.56 1.48 -17.09
C ALA A 322 -29.72 2.42 -16.72
N GLN A 323 -30.55 2.07 -15.72
CA GLN A 323 -31.65 2.94 -15.26
C GLN A 323 -31.16 4.28 -14.67
N TYR A 324 -29.93 4.32 -14.15
CA TYR A 324 -29.30 5.53 -13.60
C TYR A 324 -28.45 6.28 -14.63
N GLY A 325 -28.29 5.74 -15.85
CA GLY A 325 -27.60 6.41 -16.94
C GLY A 325 -28.20 7.76 -17.30
N ASP A 326 -27.35 8.74 -17.63
CA ASP A 326 -27.79 10.04 -18.17
C ASP A 326 -27.41 10.18 -19.65
N ILE A 327 -28.42 10.18 -20.52
CA ILE A 327 -28.25 10.31 -21.98
C ILE A 327 -27.60 11.65 -22.35
N GLY A 328 -27.96 12.74 -21.67
CA GLY A 328 -27.41 14.06 -21.95
C GLY A 328 -25.92 14.13 -21.65
N GLY A 329 -25.51 13.58 -20.50
CA GLY A 329 -24.12 13.39 -20.13
C GLY A 329 -23.36 12.49 -21.10
N ALA A 330 -23.97 11.39 -21.54
CA ALA A 330 -23.37 10.48 -22.52
C ALA A 330 -23.12 11.17 -23.87
N LEU A 331 -24.06 12.00 -24.33
CA LEU A 331 -23.90 12.80 -25.55
C LEU A 331 -22.91 13.96 -25.37
N ALA A 332 -22.81 14.55 -24.18
CA ALA A 332 -21.77 15.54 -23.86
C ALA A 332 -20.36 14.93 -23.95
N LEU A 333 -20.17 13.74 -23.35
CA LEU A 333 -18.91 12.99 -23.47
C LEU A 333 -18.61 12.64 -24.93
N PHE A 334 -19.60 12.12 -25.66
CA PHE A 334 -19.47 11.82 -27.08
C PHE A 334 -19.02 13.03 -27.90
N GLY A 335 -19.66 14.19 -27.66
CA GLY A 335 -19.32 15.45 -28.33
C GLY A 335 -17.89 15.87 -28.04
N GLY A 336 -17.45 15.83 -26.78
CA GLY A 336 -16.06 16.17 -26.45
C GLY A 336 -15.04 15.18 -27.04
N TRP A 337 -15.30 13.88 -27.01
CA TRP A 337 -14.37 12.86 -27.54
C TRP A 337 -14.22 12.89 -29.06
N THR A 338 -15.29 13.26 -29.77
CA THR A 338 -15.35 13.16 -31.23
C THR A 338 -15.32 14.51 -31.93
N GLY A 339 -15.62 15.59 -31.22
CA GLY A 339 -15.84 16.92 -31.77
C GLY A 339 -17.20 17.10 -32.46
N TYR A 340 -18.09 16.10 -32.41
CA TYR A 340 -19.39 16.16 -33.07
C TYR A 340 -20.52 16.55 -32.13
N ASP A 341 -21.19 17.66 -32.43
CA ASP A 341 -22.39 18.06 -31.71
C ASP A 341 -23.60 17.25 -32.19
N MET A 342 -24.14 16.41 -31.31
CA MET A 342 -25.32 15.60 -31.60
C MET A 342 -26.62 16.41 -31.61
N ASP A 343 -26.59 17.68 -31.19
CA ASP A 343 -27.75 18.59 -31.26
C ASP A 343 -28.03 19.06 -32.70
N GLU A 344 -27.05 18.95 -33.61
CA GLU A 344 -27.23 19.25 -35.03
C GLU A 344 -28.13 18.24 -35.76
N TYR A 345 -28.42 17.09 -35.14
CA TYR A 345 -29.21 16.00 -35.71
C TYR A 345 -30.61 15.92 -35.09
N GLY A 346 -31.60 15.59 -35.93
CA GLY A 346 -32.98 15.40 -35.49
C GLY A 346 -33.12 14.24 -34.51
N ASP A 347 -34.10 14.32 -33.59
CA ASP A 347 -34.33 13.29 -32.56
C ASP A 347 -34.58 11.90 -33.14
N ASP A 348 -35.28 11.84 -34.27
CA ASP A 348 -35.58 10.62 -35.01
C ASP A 348 -34.68 10.42 -36.24
N GLU A 349 -33.62 11.21 -36.41
CA GLU A 349 -32.72 11.06 -37.55
C GLU A 349 -31.89 9.78 -37.42
N GLU A 350 -31.74 9.03 -38.52
CA GLU A 350 -30.91 7.83 -38.56
C GLU A 350 -29.45 8.21 -38.82
N LEU A 351 -28.61 8.08 -37.79
CA LEU A 351 -27.22 8.50 -37.79
C LEU A 351 -26.32 7.73 -38.78
N ARG A 352 -26.74 6.58 -39.31
CA ARG A 352 -26.04 5.90 -40.41
C ARG A 352 -26.31 6.52 -41.79
N LEU A 353 -27.32 7.38 -41.92
CA LEU A 353 -27.70 7.98 -43.20
C LEU A 353 -27.29 9.45 -43.32
N VAL A 354 -26.73 10.04 -42.25
CA VAL A 354 -26.27 11.44 -42.22
C VAL A 354 -25.12 11.67 -43.19
N GLN A 355 -24.99 12.90 -43.71
CA GLN A 355 -24.03 13.23 -44.77
C GLN A 355 -22.56 13.28 -44.31
N THR A 356 -22.30 13.45 -43.01
CA THR A 356 -20.95 13.49 -42.44
C THR A 356 -20.30 12.09 -42.47
N ASN A 357 -19.32 11.91 -43.36
CA ASN A 357 -18.62 10.62 -43.57
C ASN A 357 -18.04 10.00 -42.29
N ALA A 358 -17.62 10.80 -41.32
CA ALA A 358 -16.99 10.33 -40.09
C ALA A 358 -17.99 9.76 -39.06
N ILE A 359 -19.11 10.45 -38.81
CA ILE A 359 -20.19 9.94 -37.95
C ILE A 359 -20.79 8.69 -38.59
N ARG A 360 -21.02 8.73 -39.91
CA ARG A 360 -21.48 7.56 -40.65
C ARG A 360 -20.54 6.36 -40.48
N SER A 361 -19.23 6.54 -40.67
CA SER A 361 -18.26 5.46 -40.51
C SER A 361 -18.21 4.91 -39.08
N TYR A 362 -18.35 5.77 -38.06
CA TYR A 362 -18.42 5.34 -36.67
C TYR A 362 -19.69 4.53 -36.39
N MET A 363 -20.85 5.02 -36.85
CA MET A 363 -22.15 4.36 -36.72
C MET A 363 -22.26 3.05 -37.52
N GLU A 364 -21.67 2.97 -38.71
CA GLU A 364 -21.59 1.72 -39.49
C GLU A 364 -20.74 0.67 -38.77
N GLY A 365 -19.62 1.08 -38.19
CA GLY A 365 -18.79 0.21 -37.35
C GLY A 365 -19.58 -0.33 -36.17
N LEU A 366 -20.28 0.56 -35.45
CA LEU A 366 -21.11 0.20 -34.31
C LEU A 366 -22.28 -0.72 -34.70
N GLY A 367 -22.99 -0.40 -35.78
CA GLY A 367 -24.13 -1.17 -36.28
C GLY A 367 -23.76 -2.59 -36.73
N LYS A 368 -22.56 -2.80 -37.29
CA LYS A 368 -22.06 -4.15 -37.62
C LYS A 368 -21.90 -5.04 -36.38
N HIS A 369 -21.56 -4.44 -35.23
CA HIS A 369 -21.37 -5.17 -33.97
C HIS A 369 -22.65 -5.24 -33.14
N GLN A 370 -23.68 -4.48 -33.52
CA GLN A 370 -24.99 -4.45 -32.89
C GLN A 370 -26.10 -4.64 -33.94
N PRO A 371 -26.13 -5.79 -34.66
CA PRO A 371 -27.04 -6.00 -35.78
C PRO A 371 -28.52 -6.06 -35.37
N LYS A 372 -28.81 -6.23 -34.07
CA LYS A 372 -30.16 -6.23 -33.51
C LYS A 372 -30.74 -4.82 -33.34
N VAL A 373 -29.90 -3.77 -33.37
CA VAL A 373 -30.36 -2.39 -33.26
C VAL A 373 -30.89 -1.95 -34.63
N GLY A 374 -32.22 -1.76 -34.70
CA GLY A 374 -32.92 -1.41 -35.94
C GLY A 374 -32.54 -0.02 -36.45
N LYS A 375 -32.71 1.01 -35.63
CA LYS A 375 -32.48 2.42 -35.99
C LYS A 375 -31.55 3.10 -34.98
N TRP A 376 -30.48 3.73 -35.45
CA TRP A 376 -29.53 4.49 -34.62
C TRP A 376 -29.91 5.97 -34.62
N THR A 377 -30.65 6.40 -33.61
CA THR A 377 -30.90 7.83 -33.33
C THR A 377 -29.92 8.34 -32.28
N LYS A 378 -29.87 9.66 -32.07
CA LYS A 378 -29.03 10.23 -30.97
C LYS A 378 -29.42 9.71 -29.59
N ARG A 379 -30.71 9.41 -29.37
CA ARG A 379 -31.18 8.75 -28.14
C ARG A 379 -30.59 7.35 -27.99
N VAL A 380 -30.69 6.51 -29.02
CA VAL A 380 -30.17 5.13 -29.00
C VAL A 380 -28.64 5.13 -28.84
N LEU A 381 -27.95 6.09 -29.47
CA LEU A 381 -26.52 6.30 -29.24
C LEU A 381 -26.23 6.63 -27.77
N GLY A 382 -26.95 7.59 -27.17
CA GLY A 382 -26.80 7.93 -25.77
C GLY A 382 -27.07 6.72 -24.84
N GLU A 383 -28.16 5.99 -25.06
CA GLU A 383 -28.52 4.76 -24.33
C GLU A 383 -27.47 3.65 -24.47
N HIS A 384 -26.71 3.63 -25.57
CA HIS A 384 -25.59 2.71 -25.73
C HIS A 384 -24.36 3.14 -24.91
N LEU A 385 -24.17 4.44 -24.69
CA LEU A 385 -22.96 5.02 -24.09
C LEU A 385 -23.06 5.24 -22.56
N ILE A 386 -24.27 5.19 -21.98
CA ILE A 386 -24.49 5.46 -20.54
C ILE A 386 -23.71 4.53 -19.60
N VAL A 387 -23.34 3.32 -20.04
CA VAL A 387 -22.50 2.39 -19.27
C VAL A 387 -21.27 2.01 -20.10
N GLY A 388 -20.11 2.54 -19.71
CA GLY A 388 -18.83 2.20 -20.31
C GLY A 388 -18.38 3.07 -21.49
N GLY A 389 -19.20 4.00 -21.99
CA GLY A 389 -18.82 4.97 -23.04
C GLY A 389 -18.37 4.32 -24.35
N LEU A 390 -17.35 4.87 -25.02
CA LEU A 390 -16.84 4.39 -26.33
C LEU A 390 -16.04 3.06 -26.30
N GLY A 391 -16.06 2.34 -25.18
CA GLY A 391 -15.32 1.07 -25.02
C GLY A 391 -16.22 -0.15 -25.19
N GLY A 392 -15.61 -1.34 -25.27
CA GLY A 392 -16.38 -2.57 -25.18
C GLY A 392 -16.99 -2.74 -23.78
N THR A 393 -18.30 -3.00 -23.69
CA THR A 393 -18.99 -3.35 -22.45
C THR A 393 -19.33 -4.83 -22.45
N ILE A 394 -18.81 -5.56 -21.48
CA ILE A 394 -18.94 -7.03 -21.37
C ILE A 394 -19.78 -7.34 -20.14
N VAL A 395 -20.91 -8.02 -20.35
CA VAL A 395 -21.83 -8.43 -19.28
C VAL A 395 -21.88 -9.95 -19.24
N GLY A 396 -21.63 -10.56 -18.09
CA GLY A 396 -21.71 -12.01 -17.96
C GLY A 396 -21.11 -12.59 -16.68
N THR A 397 -20.95 -13.91 -16.67
CA THR A 397 -20.26 -14.64 -15.61
C THR A 397 -18.74 -14.49 -15.75
N PRO A 398 -17.94 -14.86 -14.74
CA PRO A 398 -16.48 -14.87 -14.84
C PRO A 398 -15.95 -15.61 -16.06
N GLU A 399 -16.57 -16.73 -16.42
CA GLU A 399 -16.15 -17.56 -17.55
C GLU A 399 -16.40 -16.84 -18.88
N VAL A 400 -17.59 -16.25 -19.05
CA VAL A 400 -17.96 -15.50 -20.26
C VAL A 400 -17.05 -14.29 -20.43
N VAL A 401 -16.82 -13.54 -19.35
CA VAL A 401 -15.94 -12.37 -19.39
C VAL A 401 -14.51 -12.78 -19.69
N ALA A 402 -13.99 -13.84 -19.05
CA ALA A 402 -12.65 -14.35 -19.32
C ALA A 402 -12.48 -14.84 -20.77
N ASP A 403 -13.49 -15.51 -21.34
CA ASP A 403 -13.50 -15.93 -22.75
C ASP A 403 -13.40 -14.72 -23.70
N GLU A 404 -14.16 -13.67 -23.43
CA GLU A 404 -14.12 -12.45 -24.23
C GLU A 404 -12.77 -11.74 -24.08
N LEU A 405 -12.21 -11.61 -22.87
CA LEU A 405 -10.88 -11.02 -22.69
C LEU A 405 -9.77 -11.83 -23.40
N GLU A 406 -9.81 -13.16 -23.35
CA GLU A 406 -8.88 -14.01 -24.13
C GLU A 406 -9.08 -13.83 -25.64
N ARG A 407 -10.32 -13.65 -26.08
CA ARG A 407 -10.64 -13.33 -27.48
C ARG A 407 -10.05 -11.97 -27.89
N TRP A 408 -10.18 -10.93 -27.07
CA TRP A 408 -9.54 -9.63 -27.31
C TRP A 408 -8.03 -9.76 -27.45
N MET A 409 -7.37 -10.48 -26.54
CA MET A 409 -5.92 -10.72 -26.62
C MET A 409 -5.50 -11.44 -27.92
N ARG A 410 -6.30 -12.41 -28.38
CA ARG A 410 -5.99 -13.19 -29.59
C ARG A 410 -6.27 -12.41 -30.88
N GLU A 411 -7.42 -11.76 -30.98
CA GLU A 411 -7.87 -11.10 -32.21
C GLU A 411 -7.27 -9.72 -32.41
N ALA A 412 -7.07 -8.96 -31.33
CA ALA A 412 -6.53 -7.60 -31.40
C ALA A 412 -5.04 -7.52 -31.02
N ASP A 413 -4.43 -8.63 -30.59
CA ASP A 413 -3.04 -8.69 -30.11
C ASP A 413 -2.74 -7.69 -28.97
N VAL A 414 -3.69 -7.53 -28.05
CA VAL A 414 -3.52 -6.71 -26.85
C VAL A 414 -2.79 -7.48 -25.75
N ASP A 415 -2.15 -6.75 -24.85
CA ASP A 415 -1.38 -7.25 -23.70
C ASP A 415 -2.18 -7.20 -22.39
N GLY A 416 -3.30 -6.48 -22.37
CA GLY A 416 -4.10 -6.32 -21.17
C GLY A 416 -5.23 -5.33 -21.32
N PHE A 417 -5.80 -4.92 -20.18
CA PHE A 417 -7.03 -4.13 -20.11
C PHE A 417 -6.97 -3.01 -19.07
N ASN A 418 -7.41 -1.84 -19.48
CA ASN A 418 -7.82 -0.73 -18.62
C ASN A 418 -9.32 -0.95 -18.31
N ILE A 419 -9.62 -1.38 -17.09
CA ILE A 419 -10.99 -1.68 -16.65
C ILE A 419 -11.67 -0.38 -16.23
N ALA A 420 -12.62 0.08 -17.04
CA ALA A 420 -13.51 1.18 -16.70
C ALA A 420 -14.61 0.70 -15.75
N TYR A 421 -14.92 1.49 -14.73
CA TYR A 421 -15.99 1.18 -13.80
C TYR A 421 -17.36 1.63 -14.36
N ALA A 422 -18.40 0.84 -14.07
CA ALA A 422 -19.78 1.31 -14.15
C ALA A 422 -20.11 2.08 -12.87
N ILE A 423 -19.87 1.47 -11.71
CA ILE A 423 -19.94 2.08 -10.38
C ILE A 423 -18.69 1.78 -9.56
N MET A 424 -18.34 2.65 -8.62
CA MET A 424 -17.14 2.53 -7.79
C MET A 424 -17.50 2.38 -6.30
N PRO A 425 -16.86 1.46 -5.54
CA PRO A 425 -15.80 0.53 -5.94
C PRO A 425 -16.31 -0.80 -6.54
N GLN A 426 -17.62 -1.03 -6.59
CA GLN A 426 -18.19 -2.36 -6.86
C GLN A 426 -17.69 -3.01 -8.17
N SER A 427 -17.53 -2.25 -9.26
CA SER A 427 -17.01 -2.82 -10.51
C SER A 427 -15.60 -3.41 -10.34
N PHE A 428 -14.76 -2.82 -9.50
CA PHE A 428 -13.42 -3.35 -9.23
C PHE A 428 -13.45 -4.53 -8.26
N THR A 429 -14.27 -4.47 -7.21
CA THR A 429 -14.41 -5.60 -6.27
C THR A 429 -14.98 -6.82 -6.96
N ASP A 430 -15.95 -6.67 -7.86
CA ASP A 430 -16.49 -7.77 -8.68
C ASP A 430 -15.39 -8.41 -9.56
N VAL A 431 -14.53 -7.61 -10.18
CA VAL A 431 -13.39 -8.13 -10.95
C VAL A 431 -12.44 -8.91 -10.05
N ILE A 432 -12.15 -8.40 -8.86
CA ILE A 432 -11.23 -9.04 -7.90
C ILE A 432 -11.81 -10.36 -7.36
N GLU A 433 -13.08 -10.37 -6.99
CA GLU A 433 -13.73 -11.49 -6.32
C GLU A 433 -14.18 -12.58 -7.29
N LEU A 434 -14.59 -12.22 -8.51
CA LEU A 434 -15.22 -13.13 -9.45
C LEU A 434 -14.31 -13.44 -10.64
N LEU A 435 -13.76 -12.41 -11.31
CA LEU A 435 -13.01 -12.61 -12.56
C LEU A 435 -11.56 -13.05 -12.34
N ILE A 436 -10.82 -12.40 -11.44
CA ILE A 436 -9.39 -12.70 -11.20
C ILE A 436 -9.16 -14.17 -10.79
N PRO A 437 -9.98 -14.79 -9.91
CA PRO A 437 -9.87 -16.22 -9.61
C PRO A 437 -10.02 -17.10 -10.87
N GLU A 438 -10.96 -16.76 -11.75
CA GLU A 438 -11.15 -17.49 -13.01
C GLU A 438 -9.96 -17.31 -13.96
N LEU A 439 -9.42 -16.09 -14.10
CA LEU A 439 -8.24 -15.85 -14.93
C LEU A 439 -6.99 -16.59 -14.39
N ARG A 440 -6.82 -16.66 -13.05
CA ARG A 440 -5.76 -17.46 -12.41
C ARG A 440 -5.95 -18.95 -12.67
N ARG A 441 -7.17 -19.47 -12.53
CA ARG A 441 -7.51 -20.87 -12.84
C ARG A 441 -7.15 -21.23 -14.29
N ARG A 442 -7.29 -20.27 -15.21
CA ARG A 442 -6.93 -20.41 -16.64
C ARG A 442 -5.44 -20.20 -16.95
N GLY A 443 -4.64 -19.77 -15.98
CA GLY A 443 -3.23 -19.43 -16.16
C GLY A 443 -3.00 -18.17 -17.02
N THR A 444 -4.00 -17.32 -17.19
CA THR A 444 -3.94 -16.07 -17.98
C THR A 444 -3.75 -14.83 -17.14
N PHE A 445 -3.63 -14.98 -15.82
CA PHE A 445 -3.32 -13.89 -14.91
C PHE A 445 -2.24 -14.27 -13.90
N TRP A 446 -1.76 -13.29 -13.16
CA TRP A 446 -0.64 -13.41 -12.24
C TRP A 446 -1.14 -13.86 -10.85
N ASP A 447 -0.37 -14.72 -10.18
CA ASP A 447 -0.66 -15.16 -8.80
C ASP A 447 -0.35 -14.06 -7.77
N GLY A 448 0.45 -13.08 -8.17
CA GLY A 448 0.81 -11.89 -7.42
C GLY A 448 1.72 -11.01 -8.29
N TYR A 449 2.33 -9.98 -7.70
CA TYR A 449 3.36 -9.22 -8.40
C TYR A 449 4.60 -10.07 -8.59
N GLU A 450 5.14 -10.08 -9.82
CA GLU A 450 6.36 -10.82 -10.15
C GLU A 450 7.55 -10.33 -9.31
N PHE A 451 7.66 -9.00 -9.14
CA PHE A 451 8.63 -8.36 -8.26
C PHE A 451 7.93 -7.39 -7.29
N PRO A 452 7.39 -7.90 -6.17
CA PRO A 452 6.75 -7.05 -5.17
C PRO A 452 7.72 -5.98 -4.65
N GLY A 453 7.27 -4.73 -4.56
CA GLY A 453 8.09 -3.59 -4.14
C GLY A 453 9.13 -3.10 -5.17
N ALA A 454 9.20 -3.69 -6.36
CA ALA A 454 10.04 -3.21 -7.44
C ALA A 454 9.38 -2.02 -8.19
N THR A 455 10.10 -1.45 -9.14
CA THR A 455 9.57 -0.35 -9.96
C THR A 455 8.42 -0.81 -10.87
N LEU A 456 7.58 0.14 -11.31
CA LEU A 456 6.49 -0.15 -12.25
C LEU A 456 7.05 -0.76 -13.54
N ARG A 457 8.18 -0.25 -14.03
CA ARG A 457 8.83 -0.76 -15.24
C ARG A 457 9.26 -2.22 -15.10
N GLU A 458 9.87 -2.60 -13.97
CA GLU A 458 10.31 -3.98 -13.72
C GLU A 458 9.12 -4.95 -13.73
N ASN A 459 8.01 -4.59 -13.09
CA ASN A 459 6.79 -5.40 -13.09
C ASN A 459 6.09 -5.42 -14.46
N LEU A 460 6.06 -4.30 -15.19
CA LEU A 460 5.46 -4.22 -16.52
C LEU A 460 6.16 -5.13 -17.54
N TYR A 461 7.49 -5.18 -17.49
CA TYR A 461 8.28 -6.03 -18.39
C TYR A 461 8.48 -7.46 -17.86
N GLY A 462 8.28 -7.71 -16.58
CA GLY A 462 8.67 -8.98 -15.96
C GLY A 462 10.19 -9.19 -15.96
N ILE A 463 10.98 -8.11 -15.90
CA ILE A 463 12.45 -8.15 -15.88
C ILE A 463 12.98 -7.39 -14.65
N LYS A 464 13.49 -8.13 -13.66
CA LYS A 464 14.12 -7.55 -12.47
C LYS A 464 15.38 -6.76 -12.87
N GLY A 465 15.53 -5.56 -12.32
CA GLY A 465 16.63 -4.65 -12.64
C GLY A 465 16.36 -3.73 -13.84
N GLN A 466 15.31 -3.95 -14.65
CA GLN A 466 14.95 -3.08 -15.77
C GLN A 466 14.27 -1.78 -15.28
N LYS A 467 15.01 -0.97 -14.52
CA LYS A 467 14.50 0.28 -13.93
C LYS A 467 14.49 1.43 -14.92
N LEU A 468 15.43 1.45 -15.86
CA LEU A 468 15.53 2.47 -16.90
C LEU A 468 14.79 2.03 -18.18
N PRO A 469 14.43 2.96 -19.09
CA PRO A 469 13.91 2.58 -20.40
C PRO A 469 14.84 1.62 -21.15
N PRO A 470 14.31 0.69 -21.97
CA PRO A 470 15.13 -0.22 -22.78
C PRO A 470 16.14 0.52 -23.67
N ASP A 471 17.24 -0.14 -24.04
CA ASP A 471 18.32 0.50 -24.82
C ASP A 471 17.88 1.06 -26.18
N ASN A 472 16.82 0.48 -26.78
CA ASN A 472 16.24 0.95 -28.03
C ASN A 472 15.19 2.08 -27.85
N HIS A 473 14.90 2.50 -26.63
CA HIS A 473 13.97 3.59 -26.34
C HIS A 473 14.65 4.96 -26.58
N PRO A 474 13.99 5.97 -27.18
CA PRO A 474 14.62 7.26 -27.49
C PRO A 474 15.25 8.01 -26.31
N ALA A 475 14.81 7.74 -25.09
CA ALA A 475 15.39 8.31 -23.87
C ALA A 475 16.78 7.74 -23.52
N SER A 476 17.10 6.50 -23.93
CA SER A 476 18.34 5.81 -23.57
C SER A 476 19.59 6.54 -24.12
N ARG A 477 19.46 7.18 -25.30
CA ARG A 477 20.53 7.95 -25.96
C ARG A 477 21.05 9.13 -25.14
N TYR A 478 20.26 9.57 -24.16
CA TYR A 478 20.60 10.72 -23.32
C TYR A 478 21.23 10.31 -21.98
N LEU A 479 21.23 9.02 -21.62
CA LEU A 479 21.73 8.57 -20.33
C LEU A 479 23.23 8.88 -20.18
N TRP A 480 23.55 9.75 -19.22
CA TRP A 480 24.93 9.99 -18.84
C TRP A 480 25.40 8.88 -17.89
N LYS A 481 25.98 7.83 -18.47
CA LYS A 481 26.47 6.66 -17.73
C LYS A 481 27.70 7.00 -16.88
N ALA A 482 27.82 6.34 -15.73
CA ALA A 482 29.07 6.34 -14.98
C ALA A 482 30.14 5.50 -15.72
N PRO A 483 31.44 5.88 -15.67
CA PRO A 483 32.49 5.08 -16.26
C PRO A 483 32.61 3.71 -15.57
N THR A 484 32.83 2.65 -16.35
CA THR A 484 32.92 1.26 -15.87
C THR A 484 34.21 0.95 -15.08
N LYS A 485 35.21 1.83 -15.14
CA LYS A 485 36.40 1.82 -14.28
C LYS A 485 36.48 3.15 -13.54
N VAL A 486 36.42 3.10 -12.21
CA VAL A 486 36.73 4.25 -11.36
C VAL A 486 38.25 4.39 -11.35
N GLU A 487 38.81 5.18 -12.25
CA GLU A 487 40.15 5.71 -12.00
C GLU A 487 40.06 6.75 -10.88
N PRO A 488 40.95 6.71 -9.87
CA PRO A 488 40.95 7.70 -8.80
C PRO A 488 41.25 9.07 -9.40
N THR A 489 40.23 9.92 -9.50
CA THR A 489 40.39 11.30 -9.95
C THR A 489 41.27 12.08 -8.97
N ARG A 490 42.50 12.40 -9.41
CA ARG A 490 43.32 13.46 -8.81
C ARG A 490 42.60 14.80 -9.03
N LEU A 491 41.94 15.30 -8.00
CA LEU A 491 41.52 16.70 -7.95
C LEU A 491 42.78 17.57 -7.86
N ALA A 492 43.09 18.27 -8.96
CA ALA A 492 44.11 19.30 -8.99
C ALA A 492 43.63 20.50 -8.16
N PHE A 493 44.13 20.64 -6.94
CA PHE A 493 43.99 21.88 -6.17
C PHE A 493 44.84 22.96 -6.83
N ARG A 494 44.20 23.98 -7.40
CA ARG A 494 44.86 25.27 -7.66
C ARG A 494 45.02 25.97 -6.31
N SER A 495 46.25 26.14 -5.84
CA SER A 495 46.57 27.02 -4.72
C SER A 495 46.24 28.47 -5.12
N LEU A 496 45.28 29.09 -4.46
CA LEU A 496 45.22 30.54 -4.42
C LEU A 496 46.34 31.01 -3.48
N GLY A 497 47.30 31.74 -4.04
CA GLY A 497 48.41 32.34 -3.30
C GLY A 497 47.87 33.31 -2.24
N ALA A 498 48.43 33.22 -1.05
CA ALA A 498 48.26 34.20 0.00
C ALA A 498 49.35 35.26 -0.18
N ASP A 499 49.00 36.38 -0.82
CA ASP A 499 49.71 37.64 -0.65
C ASP A 499 48.99 38.47 0.42
N GLY A 500 49.80 39.04 1.31
CA GLY A 500 49.45 39.35 2.69
C GLY A 500 48.48 40.51 2.95
N VAL A 501 47.94 40.51 4.18
CA VAL A 501 47.89 41.72 5.02
C VAL A 501 48.18 41.31 6.47
N ASN A 502 49.30 41.85 7.00
CA ASN A 502 49.68 41.80 8.41
C ASN A 502 48.83 42.79 9.23
N GLY A 503 48.49 42.40 10.46
CA GLY A 503 47.91 43.31 11.46
C GLY A 503 47.81 42.64 12.83
N THR A 504 48.93 42.61 13.55
CA THR A 504 49.06 42.14 14.94
C THR A 504 48.59 43.18 15.97
N ASN A 505 47.91 42.71 17.02
CA ASN A 505 47.95 43.12 18.45
C ASN A 505 46.53 42.96 19.04
N GLY A 506 46.29 42.33 20.20
CA GLY A 506 47.16 41.78 21.22
C GLY A 506 46.35 40.86 22.16
N VAL A 507 47.08 40.04 22.91
CA VAL A 507 46.61 38.96 23.79
C VAL A 507 46.39 39.49 25.21
N ASN A 508 45.33 39.02 25.88
CA ASN A 508 45.18 38.77 27.33
C ASN A 508 43.75 38.19 27.49
N GLY A 509 43.43 37.12 28.22
CA GLY A 509 44.10 36.24 29.16
C GLY A 509 43.13 35.08 29.47
N VAL A 510 43.57 34.15 30.30
CA VAL A 510 43.19 32.72 30.31
C VAL A 510 42.12 32.36 31.36
N ASN A 511 41.29 31.36 31.00
CA ASN A 511 40.52 30.36 31.79
C ASN A 511 39.58 30.74 32.96
N GLY A 512 38.43 30.05 33.00
CA GLY A 512 38.17 29.16 34.15
C GLY A 512 36.77 29.17 34.79
N SER A 513 36.06 28.05 34.60
CA SER A 513 35.23 27.32 35.59
C SER A 513 33.88 27.85 36.11
N SER A 514 32.89 26.97 35.92
CA SER A 514 31.75 26.57 36.76
C SER A 514 31.64 27.10 38.20
N ALA A 515 30.41 27.39 38.64
CA ALA A 515 29.78 26.72 39.79
C ALA A 515 28.31 27.17 39.96
N TYR A 516 27.39 26.21 39.94
CA TYR A 516 26.07 26.31 40.56
C TYR A 516 26.20 26.06 42.07
N GLY A 517 25.43 26.79 42.88
CA GLY A 517 25.24 26.57 44.31
C GLY A 517 24.18 27.52 44.87
N PRO A 518 23.59 27.21 46.03
CA PRO A 518 22.26 26.62 46.13
C PRO A 518 21.23 27.56 46.78
N ASN A 519 19.93 27.22 46.72
CA ASN A 519 18.99 27.75 47.71
C ASN A 519 17.96 26.71 48.13
N GLU A 520 17.75 26.71 49.44
CA GLU A 520 17.13 25.72 50.29
C GLU A 520 15.59 25.71 50.25
N VAL A 521 15.08 24.62 50.82
CA VAL A 521 13.68 24.25 51.03
C VAL A 521 13.15 24.83 52.34
N ASN A 522 11.89 25.27 52.33
CA ASN A 522 10.91 25.26 53.43
C ASN A 522 9.54 25.53 52.77
N GLY A 523 8.40 24.87 53.01
CA GLY A 523 7.95 23.83 53.92
C GLY A 523 6.40 23.86 53.89
N THR A 524 5.77 22.69 54.01
CA THR A 524 4.38 22.43 54.48
C THR A 524 3.19 23.00 53.69
N ASN A 525 2.39 22.15 53.02
CA ASN A 525 1.15 21.56 53.57
C ASN A 525 0.38 20.80 52.49
N GLY A 526 -0.19 19.67 52.88
CA GLY A 526 -0.78 18.68 51.99
C GLY A 526 -2.11 19.06 51.36
N HIS A 527 -2.39 18.40 50.24
CA HIS A 527 -3.67 17.81 49.88
C HIS A 527 -3.41 16.85 48.71
N ALA A 528 -3.65 15.56 48.93
CA ALA A 528 -3.81 14.62 47.83
C ALA A 528 -5.18 14.90 47.18
N PRO A 529 -5.26 15.14 45.86
CA PRO A 529 -6.52 15.01 45.16
C PRO A 529 -6.76 13.54 44.78
N PRO A 530 -8.03 13.15 44.60
CA PRO A 530 -8.42 11.76 44.45
C PRO A 530 -7.97 11.19 43.12
N THR A 531 -7.62 9.90 43.13
CA THR A 531 -7.52 9.05 41.93
C THR A 531 -8.87 9.02 41.22
N SER A 532 -9.04 9.83 40.18
CA SER A 532 -10.06 9.64 39.16
C SER A 532 -9.39 9.56 37.79
N GLY A 533 -9.88 8.62 36.97
CA GLY A 533 -9.25 8.14 35.74
C GLY A 533 -8.93 9.24 34.73
N TYR A 534 -7.68 9.69 34.73
CA TYR A 534 -7.14 10.54 33.69
C TYR A 534 -6.52 9.66 32.60
N VAL A 535 -7.23 9.50 31.47
CA VAL A 535 -6.63 9.09 30.20
C VAL A 535 -6.28 10.39 29.46
N PRO A 536 -4.98 10.70 29.23
CA PRO A 536 -4.61 11.92 28.53
C PRO A 536 -5.17 11.96 27.10
N ALA A 537 -5.52 13.17 26.63
CA ALA A 537 -6.13 13.39 25.31
C ALA A 537 -5.27 12.90 24.12
N TRP A 538 -3.96 12.66 24.30
CA TRP A 538 -3.08 12.10 23.25
C TRP A 538 -3.28 10.59 23.02
N ALA A 539 -3.99 9.89 23.91
CA ALA A 539 -4.28 8.46 23.76
C ALA A 539 -5.37 8.16 22.73
N LYS A 540 -5.96 9.17 22.08
CA LYS A 540 -6.95 8.99 21.00
C LYS A 540 -6.36 9.04 19.58
N ASP A 541 -5.10 9.46 19.42
CA ASP A 541 -4.49 9.70 18.11
C ASP A 541 -3.08 9.11 18.02
N VAL A 542 -2.94 7.78 18.16
CA VAL A 542 -1.67 7.11 17.83
C VAL A 542 -1.76 6.52 16.43
N ASP A 543 -1.32 7.33 15.47
CA ASP A 543 -1.29 7.06 14.05
C ASP A 543 -0.20 6.02 13.64
N ASP A 544 -0.47 5.33 12.53
CA ASP A 544 0.09 4.04 12.15
C ASP A 544 1.38 4.15 11.32
N GLY A 545 2.54 4.22 11.99
CA GLY A 545 3.87 4.24 11.35
C GLY A 545 4.75 3.01 11.58
N PHE A 546 4.21 1.84 11.93
CA PHE A 546 5.01 0.63 12.20
C PHE A 546 4.55 -0.57 11.36
N ASP A 547 5.50 -1.14 10.61
CA ASP A 547 5.33 -2.30 9.74
C ASP A 547 5.44 -3.61 10.54
N PRO A 548 4.35 -4.40 10.70
CA PRO A 548 4.38 -5.68 11.40
C PRO A 548 5.16 -6.79 10.65
N VAL A 549 5.55 -6.57 9.39
CA VAL A 549 6.28 -7.57 8.56
C VAL A 549 7.74 -7.77 9.01
N ALA A 550 8.24 -6.98 9.97
CA ALA A 550 9.58 -7.17 10.53
C ALA A 550 9.69 -8.28 11.60
N MET A 551 8.64 -9.06 11.88
CA MET A 551 8.70 -10.32 12.62
C MET A 551 8.45 -11.49 11.65
N GLN A 552 9.44 -11.84 10.84
CA GLN A 552 9.43 -13.12 10.13
C GLN A 552 9.39 -14.22 11.17
N LEU A 553 8.30 -14.93 11.40
CA LEU A 553 8.35 -16.13 12.24
C LEU A 553 8.99 -17.26 11.45
N GLY A 554 10.17 -17.71 11.88
CA GLY A 554 10.76 -18.95 11.38
C GLY A 554 9.84 -20.14 11.65
N LYS A 555 9.95 -21.21 10.84
CA LYS A 555 9.17 -22.44 11.06
C LYS A 555 9.40 -22.97 12.47
N PRO A 556 8.34 -23.30 13.24
CA PRO A 556 8.50 -23.90 14.56
C PRO A 556 9.10 -25.31 14.45
N PRO A 557 9.97 -25.71 15.40
CA PRO A 557 10.43 -27.09 15.51
C PRO A 557 9.28 -28.02 15.92
N PRO A 558 9.38 -29.33 15.65
CA PRO A 558 8.31 -30.27 16.00
C PRO A 558 8.27 -30.57 17.50
N GLN A 559 7.08 -30.98 17.98
CA GLN A 559 6.69 -31.61 19.27
C GLN A 559 6.06 -30.69 20.32
N PRO A 560 5.28 -31.20 21.32
CA PRO A 560 4.68 -32.52 21.53
C PRO A 560 3.15 -32.52 21.34
N THR A 561 2.54 -33.71 21.28
CA THR A 561 1.11 -33.91 21.00
C THR A 561 0.21 -33.54 22.20
N SER A 562 -0.24 -32.29 22.27
CA SER A 562 -1.50 -31.93 22.93
C SER A 562 -2.26 -30.96 22.05
N THR A 563 -3.06 -31.50 21.15
CA THR A 563 -3.83 -30.70 20.19
C THR A 563 -4.97 -29.96 20.89
N MET A 564 -4.93 -28.63 20.92
CA MET A 564 -6.13 -27.77 21.03
C MET A 564 -7.03 -27.84 19.77
N ALA A 565 -6.86 -28.87 18.92
CA ALA A 565 -7.61 -29.05 17.67
C ALA A 565 -9.12 -29.32 17.86
N GLY A 566 -9.64 -29.26 19.09
CA GLY A 566 -11.06 -29.41 19.39
C GLY A 566 -11.89 -28.12 19.33
N ILE A 567 -11.30 -26.93 19.23
CA ILE A 567 -12.05 -25.66 19.37
C ILE A 567 -12.36 -25.02 18.01
N ALA A 568 -12.92 -25.80 17.09
CA ALA A 568 -13.47 -25.28 15.83
C ALA A 568 -14.93 -25.70 15.64
N SER A 569 -15.75 -25.63 16.70
CA SER A 569 -17.20 -25.62 16.53
C SER A 569 -17.65 -24.21 16.17
N LYS A 570 -18.50 -24.07 15.13
CA LYS A 570 -19.21 -22.81 14.82
C LYS A 570 -19.78 -22.21 16.11
N ILE A 571 -19.39 -20.98 16.45
CA ILE A 571 -19.97 -20.25 17.59
C ILE A 571 -21.45 -20.06 17.26
N GLY A 572 -22.32 -20.84 17.91
CA GLY A 572 -23.75 -20.74 17.73
C GLY A 572 -24.28 -19.50 18.44
N THR A 573 -24.72 -18.50 17.69
CA THR A 573 -25.45 -17.36 18.27
C THR A 573 -26.90 -17.78 18.50
N THR A 574 -27.32 -17.82 19.76
CA THR A 574 -28.73 -18.05 20.12
C THR A 574 -29.38 -16.73 20.50
N GLY A 575 -30.64 -16.51 20.13
CA GLY A 575 -31.41 -15.38 20.65
C GLY A 575 -31.39 -15.35 22.18
N TYR A 576 -31.10 -14.19 22.77
CA TYR A 576 -31.00 -14.04 24.22
C TYR A 576 -32.33 -14.41 24.89
N LYS A 577 -32.26 -15.29 25.89
CA LYS A 577 -33.37 -15.61 26.80
C LYS A 577 -32.98 -15.13 28.20
N PRO A 578 -33.74 -14.21 28.81
CA PRO A 578 -33.46 -13.74 30.17
C PRO A 578 -33.34 -14.91 31.16
N HIS A 579 -32.37 -14.81 32.06
CA HIS A 579 -32.25 -15.77 33.15
C HIS A 579 -33.44 -15.65 34.13
N PRO A 580 -33.82 -16.74 34.80
CA PRO A 580 -34.80 -16.66 35.89
C PRO A 580 -34.37 -15.63 36.93
N SER A 581 -35.34 -14.90 37.48
CA SER A 581 -35.09 -13.93 38.56
C SER A 581 -34.38 -14.62 39.74
N GLY A 582 -33.28 -14.04 40.22
CA GLY A 582 -32.46 -14.60 41.30
C GLY A 582 -31.46 -15.69 40.87
N ALA A 583 -31.32 -15.98 39.58
CA ALA A 583 -30.31 -16.94 39.12
C ALA A 583 -28.88 -16.45 39.36
N THR A 584 -28.04 -17.32 39.92
CA THR A 584 -26.63 -17.02 40.22
C THR A 584 -25.66 -17.81 39.33
N MET A 585 -24.40 -17.38 39.31
CA MET A 585 -23.23 -18.06 38.76
C MET A 585 -22.07 -17.96 39.72
N LYS A 586 -21.06 -18.84 39.57
CA LYS A 586 -19.81 -18.72 40.32
C LYS A 586 -18.88 -17.71 39.64
N ALA A 587 -18.28 -16.82 40.43
CA ALA A 587 -17.27 -15.88 39.95
C ALA A 587 -16.18 -15.69 41.01
N ALA A 588 -14.96 -15.42 40.54
CA ALA A 588 -13.86 -15.05 41.43
C ALA A 588 -14.11 -13.64 41.97
N GLN A 589 -14.12 -13.51 43.29
CA GLN A 589 -14.28 -12.24 43.97
C GLN A 589 -13.05 -11.93 44.80
N TRP A 590 -12.67 -10.66 44.79
CA TRP A 590 -11.67 -10.14 45.70
C TRP A 590 -12.27 -10.03 47.11
N THR A 591 -11.64 -10.67 48.08
CA THR A 591 -12.11 -10.67 49.49
C THR A 591 -11.16 -9.98 50.45
N GLY A 592 -10.00 -9.53 49.98
CA GLY A 592 -9.02 -8.81 50.78
C GLY A 592 -7.66 -8.78 50.10
N THR A 593 -6.72 -8.02 50.66
CA THR A 593 -5.34 -8.00 50.19
C THR A 593 -4.78 -9.41 50.18
N ARG A 594 -4.36 -9.86 49.00
CA ARG A 594 -3.91 -11.23 48.73
C ARG A 594 -4.95 -12.32 48.99
N SER A 595 -6.22 -12.03 48.76
CA SER A 595 -7.32 -12.98 48.99
C SER A 595 -8.35 -12.90 47.86
N ILE A 596 -8.48 -14.00 47.13
CA ILE A 596 -9.53 -14.20 46.11
C ILE A 596 -10.26 -15.49 46.46
N THR A 597 -11.59 -15.45 46.43
CA THR A 597 -12.45 -16.63 46.65
C THR A 597 -13.47 -16.79 45.53
N LEU A 598 -13.99 -18.00 45.36
CA LEU A 598 -15.03 -18.29 44.38
C LEU A 598 -16.40 -18.20 45.05
N ASN A 599 -17.19 -17.19 44.72
CA ASN A 599 -18.49 -16.93 45.34
C ASN A 599 -19.62 -16.96 44.31
N ALA A 600 -20.86 -17.08 44.81
CA ALA A 600 -22.06 -16.96 43.98
C ALA A 600 -22.42 -15.49 43.74
N VAL A 601 -22.55 -15.10 42.48
CA VAL A 601 -22.93 -13.75 42.03
C VAL A 601 -24.14 -13.82 41.11
N PRO A 602 -24.95 -12.74 40.96
CA PRO A 602 -26.05 -12.71 40.01
C PRO A 602 -25.56 -13.01 38.58
N ARG A 603 -26.36 -13.74 37.79
CA ARG A 603 -26.04 -13.93 36.37
C ARG A 603 -26.13 -12.60 35.60
N PRO A 604 -25.27 -12.38 34.59
CA PRO A 604 -25.32 -11.18 33.77
C PRO A 604 -26.65 -11.10 33.02
N ALA A 605 -27.14 -9.87 32.82
CA ALA A 605 -28.33 -9.60 32.02
C ALA A 605 -27.99 -8.56 30.94
N ILE A 606 -28.59 -8.70 29.76
CA ILE A 606 -28.53 -7.67 28.73
C ILE A 606 -29.36 -6.46 29.20
N THR A 607 -28.72 -5.30 29.28
CA THR A 607 -29.34 -4.03 29.69
C THR A 607 -29.51 -3.07 28.52
N ALA A 608 -28.67 -3.19 27.48
CA ALA A 608 -28.75 -2.44 26.22
C ALA A 608 -28.76 -3.41 25.00
N ALA A 609 -29.92 -3.53 24.35
CA ALA A 609 -30.19 -4.58 23.36
C ALA A 609 -29.29 -4.55 22.09
N ALA A 610 -28.62 -3.44 21.79
CA ALA A 610 -27.80 -3.28 20.59
C ALA A 610 -26.27 -3.34 20.84
N ALA A 611 -25.82 -3.35 22.11
CA ALA A 611 -24.40 -3.25 22.47
C ALA A 611 -23.90 -4.36 23.42
N ASP A 612 -24.81 -5.05 24.12
CA ASP A 612 -24.41 -6.10 25.08
C ASP A 612 -24.39 -7.48 24.44
N ALA A 613 -23.41 -8.30 24.83
CA ALA A 613 -23.37 -9.73 24.54
C ALA A 613 -23.08 -10.50 25.83
N ILE A 614 -23.75 -11.63 26.02
CA ILE A 614 -23.43 -12.58 27.10
C ILE A 614 -22.66 -13.75 26.49
N VAL A 615 -21.40 -13.88 26.89
CA VAL A 615 -20.51 -14.95 26.41
C VAL A 615 -20.42 -16.03 27.47
N ARG A 616 -20.59 -17.30 27.07
CA ARG A 616 -20.26 -18.44 27.93
C ARG A 616 -18.78 -18.75 27.80
N ILE A 617 -18.06 -18.57 28.91
CA ILE A 617 -16.65 -18.93 29.00
C ILE A 617 -16.54 -20.45 29.18
N THR A 618 -15.53 -21.07 28.61
CA THR A 618 -15.21 -22.50 28.85
C THR A 618 -13.92 -22.65 29.68
N HIS A 619 -12.98 -21.73 29.49
CA HIS A 619 -11.70 -21.68 30.17
C HIS A 619 -11.33 -20.23 30.50
N CYS A 620 -10.60 -20.02 31.59
CA CYS A 620 -10.00 -18.73 31.93
C CYS A 620 -8.55 -18.92 32.40
N THR A 621 -7.80 -17.84 32.60
CA THR A 621 -6.40 -17.89 33.03
C THR A 621 -6.14 -16.84 34.11
N ILE A 622 -5.06 -17.01 34.88
CA ILE A 622 -4.58 -16.00 35.84
C ILE A 622 -3.60 -15.06 35.13
N CYS A 623 -3.84 -13.75 35.16
CA CYS A 623 -2.94 -12.74 34.60
C CYS A 623 -1.89 -12.23 35.60
N GLY A 624 -0.72 -11.84 35.09
CA GLY A 624 0.29 -11.15 35.89
C GLY A 624 -0.21 -9.81 36.41
N SER A 625 -1.00 -9.10 35.61
CA SER A 625 -1.62 -7.82 35.98
C SER A 625 -2.63 -7.96 37.13
N ASP A 626 -3.27 -9.12 37.29
CA ASP A 626 -4.16 -9.41 38.42
C ASP A 626 -3.47 -9.27 39.79
N LEU A 627 -2.12 -9.42 39.83
CA LEU A 627 -1.34 -9.24 41.05
C LEU A 627 -1.30 -7.78 41.54
N HIS A 628 -1.52 -6.79 40.66
CA HIS A 628 -1.68 -5.39 41.06
C HIS A 628 -3.00 -5.18 41.81
N MET A 629 -4.06 -5.81 41.31
CA MET A 629 -5.40 -5.78 41.91
C MET A 629 -5.48 -6.58 43.21
N TYR A 630 -4.62 -7.59 43.38
CA TYR A 630 -4.43 -8.34 44.62
C TYR A 630 -4.08 -7.45 45.84
N ALA A 631 -3.72 -6.17 45.62
CA ALA A 631 -3.40 -5.19 46.67
C ALA A 631 -4.31 -3.94 46.74
N GLY A 632 -5.36 -3.81 45.91
CA GLY A 632 -6.03 -2.51 45.73
C GLY A 632 -7.49 -2.47 45.26
N MET A 633 -8.31 -3.47 45.58
CA MET A 633 -9.75 -3.52 45.21
C MET A 633 -10.68 -3.39 46.43
N GLN A 634 -12.00 -3.31 46.20
CA GLN A 634 -13.01 -3.35 47.27
C GLN A 634 -13.53 -4.76 47.49
N HIS A 635 -13.90 -5.07 48.74
CA HIS A 635 -14.41 -6.38 49.11
C HIS A 635 -15.68 -6.71 48.32
N GLY A 636 -15.67 -7.82 47.59
CA GLY A 636 -16.78 -8.29 46.77
C GLY A 636 -16.66 -7.99 45.27
N ASP A 637 -15.64 -7.24 44.84
CA ASP A 637 -15.40 -6.97 43.42
C ASP A 637 -15.16 -8.25 42.63
N ILE A 638 -15.75 -8.36 41.44
CA ILE A 638 -15.63 -9.52 40.56
C ILE A 638 -14.38 -9.37 39.68
N MET A 639 -13.53 -10.39 39.65
CA MET A 639 -12.26 -10.40 38.91
C MET A 639 -12.45 -10.86 37.45
N GLY A 640 -11.79 -10.19 36.50
CA GLY A 640 -11.54 -10.75 35.16
C GLY A 640 -11.01 -9.76 34.10
N HIS A 641 -9.95 -10.16 33.37
CA HIS A 641 -9.79 -10.18 31.89
C HIS A 641 -8.31 -10.39 31.47
N GLU A 642 -8.04 -11.23 30.44
CA GLU A 642 -7.13 -10.95 29.30
C GLU A 642 -6.91 -12.16 28.35
N ALA A 643 -6.60 -11.86 27.07
CA ALA A 643 -6.08 -12.78 26.07
C ALA A 643 -4.54 -12.65 25.98
N THR A 644 -3.82 -13.77 25.93
CA THR A 644 -2.35 -13.78 25.92
C THR A 644 -1.79 -13.59 24.51
N ALA A 645 -0.73 -12.79 24.38
CA ALA A 645 -0.01 -12.54 23.15
C ALA A 645 1.49 -12.83 23.37
N SER A 646 2.11 -13.56 22.46
CA SER A 646 3.55 -13.84 22.45
C SER A 646 4.16 -13.33 21.16
N SER A 647 5.36 -12.75 21.25
CA SER A 647 6.16 -12.37 20.10
C SER A 647 7.36 -13.29 19.97
N SER A 648 7.57 -13.86 18.79
CA SER A 648 8.78 -14.61 18.45
C SER A 648 9.49 -13.89 17.31
N CYS A 649 10.82 -13.86 17.38
CA CYS A 649 11.68 -13.25 16.37
C CYS A 649 12.85 -14.21 16.12
N PRO A 650 13.09 -14.68 14.90
CA PRO A 650 14.25 -15.49 14.58
C PRO A 650 15.48 -14.56 14.63
N SER A 651 16.54 -15.04 15.28
CA SER A 651 17.77 -14.30 15.61
C SER A 651 17.64 -13.24 16.71
N SER A 652 17.08 -13.60 17.87
CA SER A 652 17.12 -12.77 19.08
C SER A 652 17.95 -13.40 20.20
N ARG A 653 18.42 -12.56 21.14
CA ARG A 653 19.03 -13.00 22.40
C ARG A 653 18.03 -12.72 23.53
N ALA A 654 17.82 -13.68 24.42
CA ALA A 654 16.87 -13.55 25.54
C ALA A 654 17.59 -13.76 26.86
N ALA A 655 17.48 -12.80 27.79
CA ALA A 655 18.12 -12.87 29.10
C ALA A 655 17.09 -13.21 30.20
N THR A 656 17.36 -14.22 31.01
CA THR A 656 16.51 -14.60 32.16
C THR A 656 17.27 -15.48 33.17
N ALA A 657 16.80 -15.51 34.42
CA ALA A 657 17.37 -16.34 35.49
C ALA A 657 16.74 -17.74 35.59
N HIS A 658 15.66 -18.00 34.84
CA HIS A 658 14.89 -19.23 34.96
C HIS A 658 15.29 -20.27 33.91
N ALA A 659 15.87 -21.39 34.35
CA ALA A 659 16.34 -22.48 33.47
C ALA A 659 15.31 -22.95 32.43
N GLN A 660 14.03 -23.05 32.81
CA GLN A 660 12.95 -23.43 31.90
C GLN A 660 12.69 -22.38 30.81
N ARG A 661 12.81 -21.08 31.15
CA ARG A 661 12.64 -19.99 30.17
C ARG A 661 13.85 -19.88 29.24
N LEU A 662 15.05 -20.21 29.72
CA LEU A 662 16.26 -20.30 28.88
C LEU A 662 16.12 -21.42 27.85
N ALA A 663 15.70 -22.62 28.28
CA ALA A 663 15.46 -23.75 27.38
C ALA A 663 14.35 -23.47 26.34
N LEU A 664 13.30 -22.76 26.76
CA LEU A 664 12.23 -22.34 25.86
C LEU A 664 12.70 -21.29 24.85
N ALA A 665 13.52 -20.32 25.25
CA ALA A 665 14.10 -19.35 24.33
C ALA A 665 14.98 -20.04 23.28
N GLU A 666 15.78 -21.02 23.69
CA GLU A 666 16.60 -21.83 22.78
C GLU A 666 15.76 -22.62 21.78
N SER A 667 14.61 -23.18 22.21
CA SER A 667 13.69 -23.88 21.29
C SER A 667 13.06 -22.96 20.24
N PHE A 668 12.96 -21.65 20.51
CA PHE A 668 12.57 -20.64 19.52
C PHE A 668 13.73 -20.16 18.64
N GLY A 669 14.92 -20.77 18.73
CA GLY A 669 16.10 -20.37 17.97
C GLY A 669 16.75 -19.09 18.49
N MET A 670 16.49 -18.72 19.75
CA MET A 670 17.16 -17.61 20.41
C MET A 670 18.48 -18.06 21.05
N VAL A 671 19.39 -17.12 21.28
CA VAL A 671 20.57 -17.37 22.13
C VAL A 671 20.23 -16.97 23.57
N PRO A 672 20.03 -17.93 24.49
CA PRO A 672 19.72 -17.62 25.88
C PRO A 672 20.95 -17.03 26.60
N VAL A 673 20.71 -16.06 27.47
CA VAL A 673 21.73 -15.47 28.36
C VAL A 673 21.28 -15.66 29.81
N ASP A 674 21.95 -16.55 30.54
CA ASP A 674 21.69 -16.78 31.96
C ASP A 674 22.30 -15.66 32.80
N VAL A 675 21.45 -14.81 33.37
CA VAL A 675 21.88 -13.67 34.19
C VAL A 675 22.55 -14.10 35.50
N ASN A 676 22.34 -15.36 35.96
CA ASN A 676 23.06 -15.88 37.11
C ASN A 676 24.54 -16.19 36.80
N GLN A 677 24.85 -16.45 35.53
CA GLN A 677 26.21 -16.77 35.07
C GLN A 677 27.00 -15.52 34.66
N HIS A 678 26.30 -14.42 34.33
CA HIS A 678 26.90 -13.18 33.85
C HIS A 678 26.49 -11.99 34.72
N LYS A 679 27.40 -11.55 35.60
CA LYS A 679 27.17 -10.39 36.49
C LYS A 679 26.93 -9.08 35.72
N ASP A 680 27.50 -8.95 34.53
CA ASP A 680 27.25 -7.84 33.61
C ASP A 680 26.81 -8.41 32.25
N VAL A 681 25.50 -8.43 32.05
CA VAL A 681 24.87 -8.98 30.84
C VAL A 681 25.28 -8.19 29.60
N ALA A 682 25.48 -6.88 29.72
CA ALA A 682 25.85 -6.04 28.59
C ALA A 682 27.28 -6.31 28.13
N GLU A 683 28.23 -6.44 29.06
CA GLU A 683 29.60 -6.83 28.74
C GLU A 683 29.64 -8.22 28.09
N TYR A 684 28.87 -9.18 28.60
CA TYR A 684 28.79 -10.49 27.97
C TYR A 684 28.25 -10.40 26.54
N ILE A 685 27.14 -9.69 26.31
CA ILE A 685 26.58 -9.51 24.96
C ILE A 685 27.61 -8.85 24.03
N LEU A 686 28.32 -7.81 24.49
CA LEU A 686 29.35 -7.14 23.71
C LEU A 686 30.58 -8.02 23.46
N SER A 687 30.91 -8.95 24.37
CA SER A 687 31.99 -9.92 24.15
C SER A 687 31.68 -10.90 23.00
N VAL A 688 30.40 -11.25 22.83
CA VAL A 688 29.94 -12.15 21.76
C VAL A 688 29.54 -11.37 20.49
N GLN A 689 29.17 -10.10 20.62
CA GLN A 689 28.82 -9.19 19.53
C GLN A 689 29.51 -7.82 19.72
N PRO A 690 30.80 -7.70 19.34
CA PRO A 690 31.60 -6.50 19.62
C PRO A 690 31.06 -5.20 19.00
N GLY A 691 30.30 -5.30 17.91
CA GLY A 691 29.66 -4.16 17.26
C GLY A 691 28.41 -3.64 17.97
N GLY A 692 27.91 -4.34 18.99
CA GLY A 692 26.62 -4.11 19.62
C GLY A 692 25.44 -4.63 18.79
N LEU A 693 24.27 -4.72 19.42
CA LEU A 693 23.01 -5.15 18.80
C LEU A 693 22.39 -4.02 17.98
N ASP A 694 21.78 -4.31 16.82
CA ASP A 694 21.04 -3.31 16.03
C ASP A 694 19.80 -2.78 16.76
N ARG A 695 19.16 -3.67 17.51
CA ARG A 695 17.89 -3.43 18.20
C ARG A 695 17.89 -4.07 19.58
N GLY A 696 17.30 -3.40 20.55
CA GLY A 696 17.05 -3.93 21.89
C GLY A 696 15.58 -3.75 22.28
N ILE A 697 15.03 -4.72 23.00
CA ILE A 697 13.67 -4.65 23.56
C ILE A 697 13.77 -4.90 25.06
N GLU A 698 13.31 -3.95 25.86
CA GLU A 698 13.01 -4.15 27.27
C GLU A 698 11.53 -4.52 27.35
N ALA A 699 11.24 -5.71 27.90
CA ALA A 699 9.89 -6.26 28.02
C ALA A 699 9.57 -6.81 29.41
N SER A 700 10.38 -6.47 30.42
CA SER A 700 10.19 -6.91 31.81
C SER A 700 9.39 -5.89 32.63
N ALA A 701 8.93 -4.80 32.01
CA ALA A 701 8.26 -3.67 32.67
C ALA A 701 9.11 -3.11 33.82
N PHE A 702 10.44 -3.09 33.64
CA PHE A 702 11.38 -2.56 34.62
C PHE A 702 11.31 -3.30 35.99
N ARG A 703 10.79 -4.53 36.01
CA ARG A 703 10.57 -5.32 37.24
C ARG A 703 11.76 -6.17 37.67
N SER A 704 12.75 -6.40 36.81
CA SER A 704 14.04 -6.99 37.22
C SER A 704 14.91 -5.96 37.93
N ALA A 705 15.41 -6.31 39.13
CA ALA A 705 16.42 -5.54 39.85
C ALA A 705 17.57 -6.49 40.20
N ASP A 706 18.71 -6.29 39.57
CA ASP A 706 19.88 -7.16 39.74
C ASP A 706 20.89 -6.53 40.69
N SER A 707 20.98 -5.19 40.69
CA SER A 707 21.89 -4.44 41.54
C SER A 707 21.41 -4.39 43.01
N VAL A 708 22.37 -4.41 43.92
CA VAL A 708 22.12 -4.27 45.36
C VAL A 708 21.46 -2.93 45.68
N GLN A 709 21.84 -1.87 44.97
CA GLN A 709 21.29 -0.53 45.09
C GLN A 709 19.79 -0.49 44.81
N HIS A 710 19.34 -1.00 43.64
CA HIS A 710 17.93 -1.01 43.29
C HIS A 710 17.10 -1.96 44.17
N LYS A 711 17.69 -3.07 44.66
CA LYS A 711 17.05 -3.94 45.66
C LYS A 711 16.76 -3.20 46.98
N ILE A 712 17.72 -2.39 47.45
CA ILE A 712 17.54 -1.55 48.64
C ILE A 712 16.49 -0.47 48.39
N MET A 713 16.58 0.27 47.27
CA MET A 713 15.64 1.34 46.94
C MET A 713 14.19 0.84 46.85
N ARG A 714 13.98 -0.38 46.32
CA ARG A 714 12.67 -1.03 46.33
C ARG A 714 12.20 -1.44 47.72
N ALA A 715 13.07 -2.05 48.51
CA ALA A 715 12.74 -2.46 49.87
C ALA A 715 12.37 -1.26 50.77
N THR A 716 12.97 -0.09 50.53
CA THR A 716 12.67 1.17 51.24
C THR A 716 11.57 2.00 50.59
N GLY A 717 10.99 1.56 49.47
CA GLY A 717 9.95 2.29 48.73
C GLY A 717 10.42 3.58 48.03
N LEU A 718 11.73 3.83 47.98
CA LEU A 718 12.32 4.99 47.30
C LEU A 718 12.24 4.87 45.78
N GLU A 719 12.09 3.65 45.26
CA GLU A 719 11.90 3.39 43.83
C GLU A 719 10.99 2.18 43.64
N ARG A 720 10.10 2.25 42.65
CA ARG A 720 9.20 1.13 42.31
C ARG A 720 9.69 0.33 41.11
N ASP A 721 10.26 1.00 40.11
CA ASP A 721 10.70 0.43 38.83
C ASP A 721 12.23 0.57 38.67
N SER A 722 12.95 -0.47 38.24
CA SER A 722 14.42 -0.48 38.23
C SER A 722 15.01 -0.07 36.87
N GLY A 723 16.07 0.74 36.89
CA GLY A 723 16.83 1.13 35.71
C GLY A 723 17.85 0.09 35.21
N ASP A 724 18.04 -1.04 35.90
CA ASP A 724 19.11 -2.02 35.64
C ASP A 724 19.02 -2.64 34.23
N THR A 725 17.82 -3.13 33.87
CA THR A 725 17.58 -3.79 32.57
C THR A 725 17.61 -2.80 31.41
N PRO A 726 16.94 -1.63 31.45
CA PRO A 726 17.09 -0.59 30.44
C PRO A 726 18.55 -0.18 30.23
N THR A 727 19.33 -0.03 31.30
CA THR A 727 20.75 0.29 31.22
C THR A 727 21.55 -0.79 30.51
N SER A 728 21.29 -2.06 30.82
CA SER A 728 21.94 -3.19 30.16
C SER A 728 21.59 -3.26 28.66
N VAL A 729 20.32 -3.02 28.30
CA VAL A 729 19.86 -2.98 26.90
C VAL A 729 20.53 -1.83 26.15
N LEU A 730 20.53 -0.62 26.72
CA LEU A 730 21.16 0.55 26.11
C LEU A 730 22.68 0.40 25.96
N ARG A 731 23.35 -0.25 26.92
CA ARG A 731 24.79 -0.59 26.81
C ARG A 731 25.06 -1.59 25.68
N SER A 732 24.19 -2.58 25.51
CA SER A 732 24.35 -3.66 24.53
C SER A 732 24.07 -3.27 23.07
N VAL A 733 23.28 -2.22 22.84
CA VAL A 733 22.90 -1.76 21.48
C VAL A 733 23.99 -0.92 20.83
N ARG A 734 24.18 -0.98 19.52
CA ARG A 734 25.20 -0.17 18.82
C ARG A 734 24.86 1.32 18.78
N LYS A 735 25.84 2.16 18.42
CA LYS A 735 25.57 3.59 18.12
C LYS A 735 24.58 3.72 16.97
N CYS A 736 23.68 4.70 17.05
CA CYS A 736 22.54 4.88 16.14
C CYS A 736 21.63 3.63 16.06
N GLY A 737 21.59 2.81 17.11
CA GLY A 737 20.71 1.65 17.23
C GLY A 737 19.33 2.04 17.77
N ASN A 738 18.41 1.06 17.82
CA ASN A 738 17.03 1.29 18.25
C ASN A 738 16.72 0.51 19.53
N VAL A 739 16.07 1.15 20.49
CA VAL A 739 15.59 0.48 21.72
C VAL A 739 14.10 0.71 21.87
N ALA A 740 13.37 -0.39 22.07
CA ALA A 740 11.96 -0.36 22.44
C ALA A 740 11.80 -0.68 23.93
N LEU A 741 11.10 0.18 24.66
CA LEU A 741 10.68 -0.03 26.05
C LEU A 741 9.18 -0.34 26.02
N ILE A 742 8.83 -1.63 26.01
CA ILE A 742 7.44 -2.08 25.81
C ILE A 742 7.06 -2.97 26.99
N GLY A 743 6.07 -2.56 27.78
CA GLY A 743 5.63 -3.33 28.95
C GLY A 743 4.21 -2.97 29.38
N ASP A 744 3.81 -3.52 30.53
CA ASP A 744 2.47 -3.33 31.10
C ASP A 744 2.30 -1.90 31.67
N PHE A 745 3.01 -1.58 32.76
CA PHE A 745 3.02 -0.25 33.38
C PHE A 745 4.35 0.05 34.09
N PHE A 746 4.93 1.23 33.83
CA PHE A 746 6.00 1.83 34.64
C PHE A 746 5.74 3.34 34.75
N PHE A 747 6.08 3.94 35.90
CA PHE A 747 5.76 5.36 36.15
C PHE A 747 6.96 6.16 36.65
N GLU A 748 7.82 5.56 37.50
CA GLU A 748 8.90 6.29 38.17
C GLU A 748 10.16 5.41 38.26
N THR A 749 11.25 5.85 37.63
CA THR A 749 12.60 5.31 37.82
C THR A 749 13.56 6.46 38.13
N ASN A 750 14.39 6.29 39.15
CA ASN A 750 15.25 7.35 39.67
C ASN A 750 16.58 7.47 38.91
N GLN A 751 16.92 6.52 38.04
CA GLN A 751 18.24 6.40 37.39
C GLN A 751 18.14 5.95 35.94
N PHE A 752 17.25 6.56 35.14
CA PHE A 752 17.24 6.30 33.70
C PHE A 752 18.52 6.83 33.03
N PRO A 753 19.26 6.02 32.25
CA PRO A 753 20.61 6.35 31.76
C PRO A 753 20.58 7.29 30.53
N ILE A 754 20.05 8.51 30.70
CA ILE A 754 19.88 9.48 29.61
C ILE A 754 21.20 9.86 28.93
N GLY A 755 22.31 9.95 29.69
CA GLY A 755 23.62 10.27 29.14
C GLY A 755 24.10 9.24 28.12
N LEU A 756 23.90 7.95 28.41
CA LEU A 756 24.27 6.85 27.51
C LEU A 756 23.42 6.85 26.24
N LEU A 757 22.13 7.15 26.36
CA LEU A 757 21.21 7.30 25.23
C LEU A 757 21.69 8.42 24.29
N MET A 758 22.07 9.57 24.85
CA MET A 758 22.58 10.72 24.10
C MET A 758 23.92 10.41 23.43
N GLU A 759 24.88 9.87 24.18
CA GLU A 759 26.23 9.56 23.68
C GLU A 759 26.20 8.60 22.48
N LYS A 760 25.28 7.64 22.51
CA LYS A 760 25.16 6.60 21.48
C LYS A 760 24.18 6.96 20.37
N THR A 761 23.51 8.11 20.45
CA THR A 761 22.48 8.54 19.48
C THR A 761 21.40 7.45 19.29
N ILE A 762 20.92 6.88 20.40
CA ILE A 762 19.95 5.77 20.34
C ILE A 762 18.55 6.31 20.07
N THR A 763 17.85 5.70 19.12
CA THR A 763 16.42 5.93 18.91
C THR A 763 15.64 5.13 19.95
N LEU A 764 14.91 5.82 20.83
CA LEU A 764 14.09 5.20 21.87
C LEU A 764 12.61 5.26 21.49
N ARG A 765 11.90 4.15 21.63
CA ARG A 765 10.43 4.10 21.53
C ARG A 765 9.86 3.49 22.80
N GLY A 766 8.92 4.18 23.44
CA GLY A 766 8.20 3.68 24.62
C GLY A 766 6.70 3.51 24.34
N GLY A 767 6.04 2.66 25.11
CA GLY A 767 4.59 2.55 25.12
C GLY A 767 4.10 1.28 25.81
N GLN A 768 2.83 1.26 26.17
CA GLN A 768 2.19 0.00 26.56
C GLN A 768 2.21 -0.98 25.38
N LEU A 769 2.27 -2.28 25.68
CA LEU A 769 2.08 -3.29 24.64
C LEU A 769 0.75 -3.02 23.94
N MET A 770 0.78 -2.78 22.62
CA MET A 770 -0.40 -2.45 21.82
C MET A 770 -1.24 -3.72 21.53
N ALA A 771 -1.60 -4.46 22.58
CA ALA A 771 -2.24 -5.76 22.49
C ALA A 771 -3.53 -5.69 21.66
N GLN A 772 -4.35 -4.65 21.84
CA GLN A 772 -5.59 -4.46 21.07
C GLN A 772 -5.35 -4.34 19.56
N ARG A 773 -4.28 -3.65 19.15
CA ARG A 773 -3.92 -3.49 17.73
C ARG A 773 -3.47 -4.80 17.11
N TYR A 774 -2.68 -5.58 17.83
CA TYR A 774 -2.14 -6.84 17.32
C TYR A 774 -3.05 -8.05 17.58
N HIS A 775 -4.07 -7.91 18.42
CA HIS A 775 -4.95 -8.99 18.82
C HIS A 775 -5.62 -9.67 17.61
N PRO A 776 -6.20 -8.96 16.62
CA PRO A 776 -6.81 -9.62 15.46
C PRO A 776 -5.80 -10.45 14.66
N TYR A 777 -4.61 -9.91 14.40
CA TYR A 777 -3.55 -10.61 13.67
C TYR A 777 -3.03 -11.85 14.42
N LEU A 778 -2.75 -11.71 15.71
CA LEU A 778 -2.28 -12.82 16.54
C LEU A 778 -3.36 -13.89 16.68
N LEU A 779 -4.62 -13.49 16.85
CA LEU A 779 -5.75 -14.40 16.89
C LEU A 779 -5.91 -15.15 15.57
N ASP A 780 -5.76 -14.49 14.42
CA ASP A 780 -5.79 -15.13 13.11
C ASP A 780 -4.68 -16.17 12.95
N LEU A 781 -3.47 -15.91 13.48
CA LEU A 781 -2.39 -16.91 13.48
C LEU A 781 -2.76 -18.15 14.29
N VAL A 782 -3.40 -17.96 15.44
CA VAL A 782 -3.87 -19.05 16.30
C VAL A 782 -5.03 -19.83 15.66
N VAL A 783 -6.05 -19.11 15.19
CA VAL A 783 -7.25 -19.69 14.56
C VAL A 783 -6.91 -20.42 13.27
N SER A 784 -5.97 -19.90 12.48
CA SER A 784 -5.50 -20.57 11.25
C SER A 784 -4.51 -21.72 11.50
N GLY A 785 -4.18 -22.02 12.76
CA GLY A 785 -3.22 -23.06 13.13
C GLY A 785 -1.77 -22.75 12.74
N LYS A 786 -1.48 -21.50 12.36
CA LYS A 786 -0.12 -21.04 12.03
C LYS A 786 0.75 -20.82 13.27
N TYR A 787 0.13 -20.67 14.44
CA TYR A 787 0.82 -20.53 15.72
C TYR A 787 0.02 -21.21 16.82
N ASP A 788 0.65 -22.08 17.63
CA ASP A 788 0.02 -22.69 18.79
C ASP A 788 0.57 -22.08 20.09
N PRO A 789 -0.21 -21.26 20.81
CA PRO A 789 0.22 -20.64 22.07
C PRO A 789 0.10 -21.59 23.28
N SER A 790 -0.36 -22.84 23.09
CA SER A 790 -0.68 -23.76 24.19
C SER A 790 0.49 -24.06 25.12
N PHE A 791 1.74 -23.97 24.63
CA PHE A 791 2.95 -24.14 25.45
C PHE A 791 3.04 -23.16 26.62
N MET A 792 2.32 -22.03 26.58
CA MET A 792 2.27 -21.08 27.69
C MET A 792 1.50 -21.63 28.89
N PHE A 793 0.52 -22.52 28.67
CA PHE A 793 -0.29 -23.13 29.73
C PHE A 793 0.46 -24.32 30.34
N THR A 794 1.25 -24.04 31.36
CA THR A 794 2.09 -25.07 32.00
C THR A 794 1.39 -25.78 33.16
N HIS A 795 0.24 -25.28 33.60
CA HIS A 795 -0.57 -25.90 34.63
C HIS A 795 -2.05 -25.75 34.31
N GLU A 796 -2.78 -26.85 34.33
CA GLU A 796 -4.24 -26.86 34.19
C GLU A 796 -4.89 -27.24 35.51
N ASP A 797 -5.95 -26.53 35.88
CA ASP A 797 -6.75 -26.86 37.06
C ASP A 797 -8.22 -26.46 36.87
N LYS A 798 -9.05 -26.68 37.89
CA LYS A 798 -10.46 -26.30 37.94
C LYS A 798 -10.61 -24.89 38.49
N LEU A 799 -11.59 -24.14 37.99
CA LEU A 799 -11.91 -22.79 38.51
C LEU A 799 -12.15 -22.78 40.04
N GLU A 800 -12.65 -23.87 40.60
CA GLU A 800 -12.84 -24.06 42.04
C GLU A 800 -11.55 -23.91 42.87
N ASN A 801 -10.38 -24.16 42.27
CA ASN A 801 -9.07 -24.05 42.90
C ASN A 801 -8.41 -22.67 42.65
N ILE A 802 -9.15 -21.68 42.15
CA ILE A 802 -8.61 -20.37 41.75
C ILE A 802 -7.82 -19.69 42.88
N SER A 803 -8.25 -19.80 44.13
CA SER A 803 -7.57 -19.19 45.29
C SER A 803 -6.16 -19.76 45.48
N GLU A 804 -6.04 -21.09 45.46
CA GLU A 804 -4.75 -21.79 45.56
C GLU A 804 -3.87 -21.51 44.34
N CYS A 805 -4.47 -21.44 43.15
CA CYS A 805 -3.75 -21.14 41.92
C CYS A 805 -3.18 -19.72 41.94
N TYR A 806 -3.91 -18.73 42.47
CA TYR A 806 -3.40 -17.37 42.66
C TYR A 806 -2.24 -17.34 43.66
N ALA A 807 -2.34 -18.07 44.78
CA ALA A 807 -1.25 -18.16 45.75
C ALA A 807 0.00 -18.79 45.14
N LYS A 808 -0.14 -19.93 44.45
CA LYS A 808 0.97 -20.59 43.76
C LYS A 808 1.57 -19.70 42.65
N PHE A 809 0.74 -18.95 41.92
CA PHE A 809 1.19 -18.04 40.87
C PHE A 809 1.96 -16.85 41.44
N HIS A 810 1.47 -16.24 42.52
CA HIS A 810 2.16 -15.17 43.24
C HIS A 810 3.50 -15.61 43.84
N GLU A 811 3.56 -16.83 44.40
CA GLU A 811 4.77 -17.39 45.01
C GLU A 811 5.74 -18.03 44.00
N HIS A 812 5.45 -17.95 42.70
CA HIS A 812 6.22 -18.60 41.62
C HIS A 812 6.37 -20.12 41.79
N LYS A 813 5.35 -20.78 42.37
CA LYS A 813 5.27 -22.23 42.61
C LYS A 813 4.36 -22.98 41.63
N ILE A 814 3.96 -22.34 40.53
CA ILE A 814 3.18 -23.00 39.48
C ILE A 814 4.03 -24.07 38.79
N PRO A 815 3.53 -25.31 38.65
CA PRO A 815 4.19 -26.33 37.84
C PRO A 815 4.48 -25.80 36.42
N GLY A 816 5.75 -25.89 36.00
CA GLY A 816 6.24 -25.37 34.72
C GLY A 816 6.31 -23.84 34.59
N GLY A 817 5.86 -23.08 35.59
CA GLY A 817 6.31 -21.70 35.82
C GLY A 817 5.84 -20.59 34.86
N LEU A 818 4.88 -20.86 33.96
CA LEU A 818 4.41 -19.85 32.97
C LEU A 818 2.98 -19.39 33.23
N LYS A 819 1.96 -20.22 32.98
CA LYS A 819 0.54 -19.81 33.04
C LYS A 819 -0.35 -20.93 33.58
N VAL A 820 -1.39 -20.52 34.30
CA VAL A 820 -2.46 -21.41 34.76
C VAL A 820 -3.66 -21.29 33.82
N LEU A 821 -4.15 -22.42 33.31
CA LEU A 821 -5.42 -22.55 32.60
C LEU A 821 -6.45 -23.18 33.55
N LEU A 822 -7.54 -22.46 33.79
CA LEU A 822 -8.62 -22.89 34.66
C LEU A 822 -9.84 -23.28 33.82
N THR A 823 -10.26 -24.53 33.90
CA THR A 823 -11.45 -25.02 33.19
C THR A 823 -12.67 -24.83 34.06
N ILE A 824 -13.73 -24.21 33.52
CA ILE A 824 -14.98 -23.99 34.25
C ILE A 824 -15.95 -25.16 34.07
N GLU A 825 -16.96 -25.26 34.95
CA GLU A 825 -17.95 -26.35 34.93
C GLU A 825 -18.59 -26.58 33.55
N PHE A 826 -18.98 -25.50 32.86
CA PHE A 826 -19.53 -25.59 31.51
C PHE A 826 -18.50 -26.08 30.48
N GLY A 827 -17.24 -25.67 30.57
CA GLY A 827 -16.18 -26.16 29.68
C GLY A 827 -15.98 -27.67 29.83
N ARG A 828 -16.02 -28.16 31.09
CA ARG A 828 -15.92 -29.60 31.39
C ARG A 828 -17.10 -30.40 30.82
N SER A 829 -18.31 -29.83 30.78
CA SER A 829 -19.50 -30.51 30.25
C SER A 829 -19.60 -30.52 28.71
N GLN A 830 -18.77 -29.74 28.01
CA GLN A 830 -18.65 -29.79 26.54
C GLN A 830 -17.63 -30.84 26.06
N GLY A 831 -16.80 -31.36 26.96
CA GLY A 831 -15.72 -32.32 26.67
C GLY A 831 -16.02 -33.77 27.05
N GLN A 832 -17.30 -34.18 27.09
CA GLN A 832 -17.72 -35.59 27.12
C GLN A 832 -18.14 -36.07 25.74
#